data_AF-A0A8K0T8W5-F1
#
_entry.id   AF-A0A8K0T8W5-F1
#
_cell.length_a   1.000
_cell.length_b   1.000
_cell.length_c   1.000
_cell.angle_alpha   90.00
_cell.angle_beta   90.00
_cell.angle_gamma   90.00
#
_symmetry.space_group_name_H-M   'P 1'
#
loop_
_entity.id
_entity.type
_entity.pdbx_description
1 polymer ?
#
loop_
_entity_poly.entity_id
_entity_poly.type
_entity_poly.pdbx_seq_one_letter_code
_entity_poly.pdbx_strand_id
1 'polypeptide(L)'
;MASSFLRDLRRRSRASFRSDRSPEHSETQWSPPSDPQRTSEQLRPPDVYNTDSSSDASRGTVVTGGSVTPPSNHGSEPRPEATPLQKAGTSDTVPSLQPLAPSNRNSVSGMSGLGAPATLGYLNPPKSDFEPRFLNAPGARPVYQKAFMLFGTVGDPTRHTIDDGFITVSSNTNHFPPVSWPIRGSHWKAVVYLEPGVNELKFTTWAPKLANSSSSNSIHAAYLNISMVPPHCAPPLQLAIVLAADSPERFDSAPARIQKDGNDLGAATRKYRTAAYLWQAFLAEQMRRHGMGPRCFTFEEEWVRSTSHIQDRENGTMRSEARIHIIRTSRSTAELQALDQNGLLDTVAQAVLDYFKPMPGEKRHVSALLLDSRWDKQTGTLAGDVAHGGSFGDLNLAVFGSQYLQSYPNGLDEVWPSLEDCTQTDTNYVANGSGFAGSSWEAATLGMASHLREVLRMLGCSDQMSGIMSKDSLNFNRSFTTLEPYSTRTKSKAGFVADKDECTLHRLDALRLRFHPCFRIPTNGLYKFDDSIQAFPVEVGKLAFQARSGVTHIEIWAEDDVYCNAWIGIGTERGLRNHYTLSEQDARERLPEPKRKGRVRLRVFSGGGGCLEINDLRLLTSKASSLKLTSGPLAQLAYRSKRVGQPDQNLAPAAEVIFLSSAHATPVRVLLRITAHFDHVGVYGIDFTYDDGATQSLGSRGSEESEETFDFDVRRGEYLTGFYVRASTIINGIGFMTSLGRCSPIYGDPFGGTTNNIVPPQGFSICGVTGLGDSYLDSFGVIITK
;
A
#
# COMPACT_ATOMS: atom_id res chain seq x y z
N MET A 1 33.90 11.17 -7.41
CA MET A 1 35.00 10.71 -6.51
C MET A 1 34.36 9.97 -5.35
N ALA A 2 34.99 8.88 -4.87
CA ALA A 2 34.35 7.89 -4.00
C ALA A 2 34.89 7.90 -2.56
N SER A 3 34.11 7.29 -1.66
CA SER A 3 34.48 6.78 -0.33
C SER A 3 35.19 7.70 0.68
N SER A 4 34.43 8.21 1.66
CA SER A 4 34.83 8.19 3.08
C SER A 4 33.67 8.62 3.98
N PHE A 5 33.09 7.68 4.75
CA PHE A 5 32.61 7.88 6.15
C PHE A 5 32.10 6.58 6.81
N LEU A 6 32.91 5.52 6.82
CA LEU A 6 32.65 4.32 7.63
C LEU A 6 33.96 3.82 8.24
N ARG A 7 34.40 4.51 9.30
CA ARG A 7 35.40 4.07 10.30
C ARG A 7 35.48 5.16 11.37
N ASP A 8 34.81 4.95 12.50
CA ASP A 8 35.45 4.95 13.82
C ASP A 8 34.43 4.71 14.93
N LEU A 9 34.48 3.50 15.50
CA LEU A 9 34.04 3.20 16.88
C LEU A 9 34.60 1.83 17.25
N ARG A 10 35.91 1.77 17.52
CA ARG A 10 36.60 0.55 17.96
C ARG A 10 36.83 0.61 19.46
N ARG A 11 36.17 -0.31 20.19
CA ARG A 11 36.41 -0.76 21.57
C ARG A 11 37.44 0.01 22.40
N ARG A 12 37.01 0.51 23.56
CA ARG A 12 37.81 0.40 24.80
C ARG A 12 36.97 -0.24 25.91
N SER A 13 37.45 -1.37 26.41
CA SER A 13 36.93 -2.07 27.58
C SER A 13 37.91 -1.93 28.74
N ARG A 14 37.42 -1.67 29.96
CA ARG A 14 38.11 -2.02 31.21
C ARG A 14 37.09 -2.15 32.34
N ALA A 15 37.17 -3.26 33.08
CA ALA A 15 36.51 -3.45 34.37
C ALA A 15 37.37 -2.78 35.50
N SER A 16 37.10 -2.84 36.81
CA SER A 16 36.20 -3.61 37.68
C SER A 16 36.33 -3.07 39.12
N PHE A 17 35.27 -3.08 39.95
CA PHE A 17 35.27 -3.22 41.44
C PHE A 17 33.78 -3.33 41.87
N ARG A 18 33.23 -4.47 42.34
CA ARG A 18 33.32 -5.21 43.63
C ARG A 18 32.75 -4.51 44.88
N SER A 19 31.55 -4.98 45.26
CA SER A 19 31.00 -5.23 46.63
C SER A 19 31.10 -4.17 47.73
N ASP A 20 29.95 -3.80 48.33
CA ASP A 20 29.56 -4.37 49.64
C ASP A 20 28.10 -4.14 50.10
N ARG A 21 27.59 -5.15 50.84
CA ARG A 21 26.64 -5.15 51.98
C ARG A 21 25.25 -4.49 51.98
N SER A 22 24.25 -5.33 52.30
CA SER A 22 23.02 -4.98 53.04
C SER A 22 23.28 -4.79 54.54
N PRO A 23 22.38 -4.10 55.27
CA PRO A 23 21.46 -4.77 56.21
C PRO A 23 20.00 -4.26 56.04
N GLU A 24 18.93 -5.06 56.15
CA GLU A 24 18.35 -5.82 57.28
C GLU A 24 17.34 -5.04 58.16
N HIS A 25 16.15 -5.63 58.32
CA HIS A 25 15.06 -5.41 59.30
C HIS A 25 14.36 -4.05 59.50
N SER A 26 13.05 -4.03 59.26
CA SER A 26 12.06 -4.18 60.37
C SER A 26 10.65 -4.53 59.85
N GLU A 27 9.94 -5.35 60.61
CA GLU A 27 8.58 -5.83 60.31
C GLU A 27 7.51 -4.90 60.91
N THR A 28 6.28 -4.94 60.38
CA THR A 28 5.08 -4.96 61.24
C THR A 28 3.86 -5.49 60.48
N GLN A 29 3.27 -6.57 60.98
CA GLN A 29 1.94 -7.04 60.57
C GLN A 29 0.84 -6.14 61.17
N TRP A 30 -0.31 -6.04 60.51
CA TRP A 30 -1.63 -6.05 61.18
C TRP A 30 -2.79 -6.30 60.20
N SER A 31 -3.66 -7.25 60.58
CA SER A 31 -4.95 -7.63 59.96
C SER A 31 -5.81 -8.27 61.07
N PRO A 32 -7.11 -8.55 60.84
CA PRO A 32 -8.21 -7.66 60.48
C PRO A 32 -9.26 -7.63 61.64
N PRO A 33 -10.45 -7.04 61.45
CA PRO A 33 -11.69 -7.87 61.42
C PRO A 33 -12.78 -7.26 60.49
N SER A 34 -13.93 -7.86 60.16
CA SER A 34 -14.47 -9.24 60.25
C SER A 34 -15.78 -9.28 59.43
N ASP A 35 -16.04 -10.36 58.69
CA ASP A 35 -17.35 -10.66 58.07
C ASP A 35 -18.39 -11.05 59.14
N PRO A 36 -19.72 -11.01 58.87
CA PRO A 36 -20.39 -12.32 58.70
C PRO A 36 -21.66 -12.39 57.80
N GLN A 37 -21.76 -13.53 57.07
CA GLN A 37 -23.00 -14.27 56.70
C GLN A 37 -23.89 -13.67 55.58
N ARG A 38 -24.58 -14.39 54.67
CA ARG A 38 -24.84 -15.82 54.29
C ARG A 38 -25.58 -15.79 52.91
N THR A 39 -25.82 -16.83 52.09
CA THR A 39 -25.57 -18.30 52.02
C THR A 39 -25.57 -18.69 50.52
N SER A 40 -24.72 -19.62 50.03
CA SER A 40 -25.05 -21.00 49.58
C SER A 40 -26.50 -21.24 49.07
N GLU A 41 -26.78 -21.87 47.92
CA GLU A 41 -26.32 -23.20 47.46
C GLU A 41 -26.54 -23.48 45.94
N GLN A 42 -25.69 -24.35 45.34
CA GLN A 42 -25.98 -25.45 44.36
C GLN A 42 -26.76 -25.15 43.02
N LEU A 43 -26.71 -25.93 41.92
CA LEU A 43 -25.79 -26.97 41.37
C LEU A 43 -26.12 -27.19 39.85
N ARG A 44 -25.11 -27.11 38.98
CA ARG A 44 -24.87 -27.84 37.68
C ARG A 44 -25.91 -27.89 36.50
N PRO A 45 -25.45 -28.18 35.25
CA PRO A 45 -26.20 -28.15 33.96
C PRO A 45 -26.62 -29.59 33.51
N PRO A 46 -26.97 -29.96 32.24
CA PRO A 46 -26.98 -29.23 30.94
C PRO A 46 -28.21 -29.49 30.01
N ASP A 47 -28.15 -28.98 28.76
CA ASP A 47 -28.59 -29.56 27.46
C ASP A 47 -28.78 -28.40 26.44
N VAL A 48 -28.29 -28.34 25.19
CA VAL A 48 -28.01 -29.28 24.07
C VAL A 48 -29.10 -29.29 22.97
N TYR A 49 -28.69 -28.83 21.78
CA TYR A 49 -29.28 -28.97 20.43
C TYR A 49 -30.56 -28.21 19.95
N ASN A 50 -30.29 -27.31 18.98
CA ASN A 50 -30.82 -27.26 17.60
C ASN A 50 -32.13 -26.55 17.18
N THR A 51 -31.92 -25.66 16.19
CA THR A 51 -32.65 -25.42 14.91
C THR A 51 -34.13 -25.02 14.87
N ASP A 52 -34.31 -23.82 14.30
CA ASP A 52 -35.22 -23.47 13.20
C ASP A 52 -36.74 -23.37 13.36
N SER A 53 -37.24 -22.35 12.64
CA SER A 53 -38.58 -22.16 12.05
C SER A 53 -39.56 -21.23 12.76
N SER A 54 -39.97 -20.21 11.99
CA SER A 54 -41.09 -19.28 12.13
C SER A 54 -42.39 -19.87 12.70
N SER A 55 -43.23 -19.12 13.41
CA SER A 55 -44.02 -18.03 12.78
C SER A 55 -44.90 -17.22 13.77
N ASP A 56 -45.22 -15.99 13.35
CA ASP A 56 -46.35 -15.11 13.70
C ASP A 56 -46.88 -14.97 15.15
N ALA A 57 -46.73 -13.75 15.68
CA ALA A 57 -47.86 -12.97 16.21
C ALA A 57 -47.61 -11.45 16.07
N SER A 58 -48.40 -10.79 15.23
CA SER A 58 -48.29 -9.39 14.77
C SER A 58 -48.58 -8.27 15.78
N ARG A 59 -47.91 -7.12 15.61
CA ARG A 59 -48.41 -5.72 15.80
C ARG A 59 -47.32 -4.74 15.29
N GLY A 60 -47.34 -4.28 14.03
CA GLY A 60 -47.96 -3.01 13.59
C GLY A 60 -47.07 -1.79 13.95
N THR A 61 -46.57 -0.92 13.05
CA THR A 61 -46.94 -0.58 11.66
C THR A 61 -45.73 -0.10 10.82
N VAL A 62 -45.85 -0.12 9.48
CA VAL A 62 -44.78 0.21 8.49
C VAL A 62 -45.20 1.38 7.58
N VAL A 63 -44.23 2.15 7.05
CA VAL A 63 -44.36 2.89 5.78
C VAL A 63 -43.10 2.70 4.94
N THR A 64 -43.23 2.24 3.70
CA THR A 64 -42.15 2.12 2.68
C THR A 64 -42.70 2.36 1.27
N GLY A 65 -41.82 2.82 0.37
CA GLY A 65 -42.08 2.99 -1.08
C GLY A 65 -41.19 4.09 -1.67
N GLY A 66 -40.67 4.00 -2.89
CA GLY A 66 -40.70 2.91 -3.88
C GLY A 66 -39.81 3.22 -5.08
N SER A 67 -39.42 2.20 -5.85
CA SER A 67 -38.61 2.34 -7.08
C SER A 67 -39.50 2.36 -8.33
N VAL A 68 -39.18 3.19 -9.33
CA VAL A 68 -39.88 3.21 -10.63
C VAL A 68 -38.89 3.46 -11.77
N THR A 69 -38.86 2.56 -12.74
CA THR A 69 -38.24 2.72 -14.07
C THR A 69 -39.29 3.14 -15.12
N PRO A 70 -38.92 3.94 -16.14
CA PRO A 70 -39.84 4.31 -17.23
C PRO A 70 -39.92 3.24 -18.34
N PRO A 71 -41.04 3.14 -19.09
CA PRO A 71 -41.28 2.10 -20.08
C PRO A 71 -40.75 2.44 -21.49
N SER A 72 -40.54 1.40 -22.29
CA SER A 72 -40.20 1.46 -23.71
C SER A 72 -41.44 1.32 -24.60
N ASN A 73 -41.52 2.12 -25.67
CA ASN A 73 -42.56 2.01 -26.70
C ASN A 73 -41.93 1.69 -28.07
N HIS A 74 -42.34 0.55 -28.65
CA HIS A 74 -42.23 0.30 -30.09
C HIS A 74 -43.55 0.70 -30.77
N GLY A 75 -43.47 1.30 -31.96
CA GLY A 75 -44.62 1.58 -32.82
C GLY A 75 -44.16 1.68 -34.28
N SER A 76 -44.85 0.98 -35.18
CA SER A 76 -44.38 0.70 -36.54
C SER A 76 -45.21 1.39 -37.62
N GLU A 77 -44.53 2.09 -38.55
CA GLU A 77 -44.94 2.33 -39.95
C GLU A 77 -46.28 3.12 -40.21
N PRO A 78 -46.58 3.61 -41.45
CA PRO A 78 -46.05 3.22 -42.76
C PRO A 78 -45.62 4.34 -43.75
N ARG A 79 -45.14 3.86 -44.89
CA ARG A 79 -44.59 4.52 -46.09
C ARG A 79 -45.67 4.97 -47.10
N PRO A 80 -45.37 5.97 -47.96
CA PRO A 80 -45.93 6.04 -49.32
C PRO A 80 -44.85 6.09 -50.42
N GLU A 81 -45.23 5.81 -51.67
CA GLU A 81 -44.32 5.54 -52.81
C GLU A 81 -44.38 6.59 -53.95
N ALA A 82 -43.30 6.63 -54.75
CA ALA A 82 -43.19 7.07 -56.16
C ALA A 82 -43.58 8.53 -56.53
N THR A 83 -42.96 9.24 -57.48
CA THR A 83 -42.51 8.89 -58.85
C THR A 83 -41.37 9.82 -59.37
N PRO A 84 -40.70 9.52 -60.52
CA PRO A 84 -39.44 10.15 -60.94
C PRO A 84 -39.55 11.17 -62.12
N LEU A 85 -38.52 12.00 -62.32
CA LEU A 85 -38.31 12.81 -63.56
C LEU A 85 -36.83 12.95 -63.96
N GLN A 86 -36.57 13.30 -65.23
CA GLN A 86 -35.28 13.10 -65.94
C GLN A 86 -34.56 14.39 -66.39
N LYS A 87 -33.21 14.28 -66.49
CA LYS A 87 -32.29 14.79 -67.54
C LYS A 87 -32.00 16.31 -67.76
N ALA A 88 -30.76 16.50 -68.24
CA ALA A 88 -30.15 17.66 -68.94
C ALA A 88 -29.84 18.91 -68.09
N GLY A 89 -28.74 19.65 -68.32
CA GLY A 89 -27.61 19.44 -69.25
C GLY A 89 -26.64 20.65 -69.24
N THR A 90 -25.53 20.58 -69.99
CA THR A 90 -24.56 21.69 -70.33
C THR A 90 -23.90 22.46 -69.17
N SER A 91 -22.69 23.02 -69.22
CA SER A 91 -21.40 22.90 -69.94
C SER A 91 -20.57 24.12 -69.46
N ASP A 92 -19.36 24.34 -70.02
CA ASP A 92 -18.57 25.60 -69.94
C ASP A 92 -17.79 25.83 -68.63
N THR A 93 -16.52 26.25 -68.58
CA THR A 93 -15.30 26.17 -69.42
C THR A 93 -14.16 26.77 -68.56
N VAL A 94 -12.91 26.45 -68.86
CA VAL A 94 -11.71 26.87 -68.08
C VAL A 94 -11.08 28.13 -68.72
N PRO A 95 -10.49 29.06 -67.93
CA PRO A 95 -9.03 29.23 -68.05
C PRO A 95 -8.29 29.44 -66.72
N SER A 96 -7.03 29.02 -66.70
CA SER A 96 -6.05 29.26 -65.64
C SER A 96 -5.39 30.64 -65.76
N LEU A 97 -4.69 31.09 -64.71
CA LEU A 97 -3.34 31.65 -64.81
C LEU A 97 -2.64 31.69 -63.43
N GLN A 98 -1.35 31.35 -63.43
CA GLN A 98 -0.40 31.37 -62.30
C GLN A 98 0.33 32.75 -62.22
N PRO A 99 1.38 32.93 -61.38
CA PRO A 99 1.52 32.66 -59.95
C PRO A 99 2.01 33.91 -59.16
N LEU A 100 1.77 33.97 -57.85
CA LEU A 100 2.49 34.90 -56.95
C LEU A 100 2.95 34.20 -55.66
N ALA A 101 4.04 34.71 -55.09
CA ALA A 101 4.95 34.00 -54.19
C ALA A 101 4.34 33.60 -52.82
N PRO A 102 4.88 32.53 -52.16
CA PRO A 102 4.40 32.10 -50.86
C PRO A 102 4.84 33.07 -49.75
N SER A 103 3.94 33.97 -49.36
CA SER A 103 4.10 34.73 -48.10
C SER A 103 3.73 33.84 -46.92
N ASN A 104 4.68 33.56 -46.03
CA ASN A 104 4.44 32.84 -44.76
C ASN A 104 3.65 33.69 -43.76
N ARG A 105 2.34 33.84 -44.02
CA ARG A 105 1.33 34.29 -43.04
C ARG A 105 0.23 33.25 -42.97
N ASN A 106 0.32 32.36 -41.97
CA ASN A 106 -0.83 31.58 -41.51
C ASN A 106 -1.78 32.47 -40.69
N SER A 107 -2.32 33.51 -41.33
CA SER A 107 -3.53 34.17 -40.85
C SER A 107 -4.70 33.26 -41.19
N VAL A 108 -5.42 32.78 -40.18
CA VAL A 108 -6.76 32.20 -40.38
C VAL A 108 -7.67 33.34 -40.85
N SER A 109 -7.93 33.39 -42.16
CA SER A 109 -8.87 34.36 -42.73
C SER A 109 -10.23 34.23 -42.05
N GLY A 110 -10.86 35.36 -41.74
CA GLY A 110 -11.95 35.43 -40.75
C GLY A 110 -13.09 34.44 -41.01
N MET A 111 -13.25 33.48 -40.10
CA MET A 111 -14.38 32.55 -40.06
C MET A 111 -15.39 32.95 -38.98
N SER A 112 -16.09 34.05 -39.20
CA SER A 112 -17.31 34.40 -38.46
C SER A 112 -18.42 33.40 -38.82
N GLY A 113 -18.51 32.28 -38.11
CA GLY A 113 -19.52 31.24 -38.43
C GLY A 113 -19.56 29.99 -37.54
N LEU A 114 -18.50 29.66 -36.79
CA LEU A 114 -18.44 28.43 -35.97
C LEU A 114 -19.30 28.46 -34.68
N GLY A 115 -20.20 29.45 -34.54
CA GLY A 115 -21.14 29.57 -33.42
C GLY A 115 -22.60 29.23 -33.75
N ALA A 116 -22.92 28.88 -35.01
CA ALA A 116 -24.28 28.52 -35.43
C ALA A 116 -24.47 26.99 -35.45
N PRO A 117 -25.62 26.46 -35.02
CA PRO A 117 -25.93 25.03 -35.15
C PRO A 117 -26.06 24.67 -36.65
N ALA A 118 -25.42 23.57 -37.07
CA ALA A 118 -25.38 23.18 -38.47
C ALA A 118 -26.74 22.69 -38.97
N THR A 119 -27.39 23.49 -39.84
CA THR A 119 -28.60 23.10 -40.57
C THR A 119 -28.28 22.31 -41.85
N LEU A 120 -27.50 21.23 -41.74
CA LEU A 120 -27.49 20.07 -42.65
C LEU A 120 -26.62 18.96 -42.02
N GLY A 121 -27.02 17.70 -42.17
CA GLY A 121 -26.45 16.59 -41.39
C GLY A 121 -25.04 16.10 -41.81
N TYR A 122 -24.36 15.48 -40.84
CA TYR A 122 -23.23 14.55 -41.03
C TYR A 122 -21.94 15.08 -41.68
N LEU A 123 -21.38 16.17 -41.14
CA LEU A 123 -19.92 16.31 -41.04
C LEU A 123 -19.56 16.76 -39.62
N ASN A 124 -18.66 16.02 -38.95
CA ASN A 124 -18.07 16.50 -37.69
C ASN A 124 -17.36 17.84 -37.97
N PRO A 125 -17.52 18.87 -37.12
CA PRO A 125 -16.82 20.13 -37.32
C PRO A 125 -15.31 19.90 -37.35
N PRO A 126 -14.55 20.63 -38.18
CA PRO A 126 -13.11 20.45 -38.28
C PRO A 126 -12.46 20.73 -36.92
N LYS A 127 -11.90 19.67 -36.32
CA LYS A 127 -11.14 19.75 -35.07
C LYS A 127 -9.93 20.67 -35.28
N SER A 128 -9.67 21.56 -34.34
CA SER A 128 -8.48 22.40 -34.42
C SER A 128 -7.22 21.59 -34.17
N ASP A 129 -6.14 21.87 -34.92
CA ASP A 129 -4.82 21.28 -34.65
C ASP A 129 -4.35 21.49 -33.20
N PHE A 130 -4.79 22.59 -32.57
CA PHE A 130 -4.48 22.98 -31.19
C PHE A 130 -5.56 22.56 -30.17
N GLU A 131 -6.47 21.65 -30.53
CA GLU A 131 -7.28 20.92 -29.56
C GLU A 131 -6.36 20.11 -28.60
N PRO A 132 -6.61 20.12 -27.27
CA PRO A 132 -5.86 19.32 -26.32
C PRO A 132 -5.93 17.81 -26.62
N ARG A 133 -4.77 17.16 -26.72
CA ARG A 133 -4.64 15.71 -26.97
C ARG A 133 -4.19 15.01 -25.70
N PHE A 134 -5.04 14.14 -25.16
CA PHE A 134 -4.73 13.38 -23.94
C PHE A 134 -3.82 12.18 -24.24
N LEU A 135 -2.79 11.97 -23.42
CA LEU A 135 -1.88 10.81 -23.52
C LEU A 135 -2.25 9.69 -22.52
N ASN A 136 -2.98 10.00 -21.45
CA ASN A 136 -3.32 9.05 -20.39
C ASN A 136 -4.82 8.96 -20.03
N ALA A 137 -5.72 9.46 -20.88
CA ALA A 137 -7.16 9.39 -20.64
C ALA A 137 -7.64 7.94 -20.34
N PRO A 138 -8.49 7.73 -19.33
CA PRO A 138 -8.90 6.38 -18.89
C PRO A 138 -9.86 5.67 -19.85
N GLY A 139 -10.43 6.38 -20.83
CA GLY A 139 -11.47 5.88 -21.72
C GLY A 139 -12.73 5.50 -20.95
N ALA A 140 -13.36 4.39 -21.31
CA ALA A 140 -14.56 3.88 -20.63
C ALA A 140 -14.28 3.18 -19.26
N ARG A 141 -13.03 3.16 -18.79
CA ARG A 141 -12.68 2.51 -17.51
C ARG A 141 -12.85 3.50 -16.35
N PRO A 142 -13.47 3.12 -15.23
CA PRO A 142 -13.55 3.98 -14.07
C PRO A 142 -12.19 4.17 -13.39
N VAL A 143 -12.04 5.31 -12.73
CA VAL A 143 -10.95 5.63 -11.78
C VAL A 143 -11.48 5.53 -10.35
N TYR A 144 -10.61 5.39 -9.36
CA TYR A 144 -10.99 5.00 -7.99
C TYR A 144 -10.48 5.97 -6.91
N GLN A 145 -10.06 7.17 -7.33
CA GLN A 145 -9.45 8.18 -6.48
C GLN A 145 -9.93 9.58 -6.89
N LYS A 146 -9.86 10.54 -5.98
CA LYS A 146 -10.48 11.86 -6.16
C LYS A 146 -9.66 12.80 -7.02
N ALA A 147 -8.36 12.84 -6.78
CA ALA A 147 -7.41 13.59 -7.57
C ALA A 147 -6.83 12.71 -8.68
N PHE A 148 -6.99 13.13 -9.94
CA PHE A 148 -6.54 12.39 -11.10
C PHE A 148 -5.57 13.21 -11.93
N MET A 149 -4.43 12.63 -12.29
CA MET A 149 -3.41 13.27 -13.12
C MET A 149 -3.78 13.11 -14.61
N LEU A 150 -3.99 14.21 -15.34
CA LEU A 150 -4.08 14.19 -16.81
C LEU A 150 -2.86 14.88 -17.42
N PHE A 151 -2.36 14.34 -18.52
CA PHE A 151 -1.31 14.98 -19.30
C PHE A 151 -1.47 14.72 -20.80
N GLY A 152 -0.85 15.60 -21.58
CA GLY A 152 -1.11 15.64 -23.01
C GLY A 152 -0.26 16.64 -23.78
N THR A 153 -0.63 16.82 -25.04
CA THR A 153 -0.03 17.81 -25.95
C THR A 153 -1.08 18.73 -26.57
N VAL A 154 -0.61 19.81 -27.19
CA VAL A 154 -1.39 20.78 -27.97
C VAL A 154 -0.64 21.03 -29.28
N GLY A 155 -1.31 20.94 -30.42
CA GLY A 155 -0.63 21.08 -31.72
C GLY A 155 0.23 19.87 -32.08
N ASP A 156 1.20 20.09 -32.97
CA ASP A 156 2.25 19.13 -33.32
C ASP A 156 3.61 19.64 -32.80
N PRO A 157 4.14 19.09 -31.68
CA PRO A 157 5.40 19.50 -31.09
C PRO A 157 6.60 19.39 -32.05
N THR A 158 6.51 18.56 -33.10
CA THR A 158 7.59 18.39 -34.09
C THR A 158 7.62 19.52 -35.13
N ARG A 159 6.52 20.26 -35.28
CA ARG A 159 6.40 21.38 -36.24
C ARG A 159 6.56 22.73 -35.55
N HIS A 160 5.83 22.95 -34.46
CA HIS A 160 5.81 24.23 -33.73
C HIS A 160 5.59 23.97 -32.24
N THR A 161 6.50 24.46 -31.40
CA THR A 161 6.34 24.43 -29.94
C THR A 161 5.50 25.61 -29.46
N ILE A 162 4.61 25.33 -28.49
CA ILE A 162 3.92 26.33 -27.69
C ILE A 162 4.57 26.31 -26.31
N ASP A 163 5.37 27.33 -26.04
CA ASP A 163 6.10 27.48 -24.77
C ASP A 163 5.41 28.47 -23.80
N ASP A 164 4.47 29.25 -24.31
CA ASP A 164 3.66 30.22 -23.57
C ASP A 164 2.18 30.05 -23.92
N GLY A 165 1.39 29.66 -22.92
CA GLY A 165 -0.01 29.28 -23.03
C GLY A 165 -0.48 28.50 -21.81
N PHE A 166 -1.79 28.26 -21.72
CA PHE A 166 -2.45 27.54 -20.65
C PHE A 166 -3.53 26.58 -21.17
N ILE A 167 -3.70 25.46 -20.48
CA ILE A 167 -4.91 24.63 -20.54
C ILE A 167 -5.78 25.00 -19.34
N THR A 168 -6.97 25.54 -19.58
CA THR A 168 -7.98 25.69 -18.52
C THR A 168 -8.87 24.46 -18.51
N VAL A 169 -8.97 23.80 -17.36
CA VAL A 169 -9.90 22.69 -17.10
C VAL A 169 -11.12 23.24 -16.39
N SER A 170 -12.31 22.88 -16.87
CA SER A 170 -13.59 23.27 -16.28
C SER A 170 -14.55 22.08 -16.21
N SER A 171 -15.37 22.02 -15.17
CA SER A 171 -16.43 21.02 -15.00
C SER A 171 -17.76 21.60 -15.52
N ASN A 172 -18.41 20.91 -16.46
CA ASN A 172 -19.74 21.34 -16.97
C ASN A 172 -20.80 21.37 -15.86
N THR A 173 -20.64 20.51 -14.85
CA THR A 173 -21.50 20.34 -13.68
C THR A 173 -21.04 21.16 -12.45
N ASN A 174 -20.00 22.00 -12.60
CA ASN A 174 -19.47 22.90 -11.55
C ASN A 174 -18.96 22.17 -10.27
N HIS A 175 -18.45 20.94 -10.41
CA HIS A 175 -17.80 20.18 -9.31
C HIS A 175 -16.49 20.81 -8.81
N PHE A 176 -15.91 21.75 -9.58
CA PHE A 176 -14.79 22.61 -9.16
C PHE A 176 -14.73 23.86 -10.06
N PRO A 177 -14.24 25.00 -9.55
CA PRO A 177 -14.01 26.21 -10.34
C PRO A 177 -12.94 25.98 -11.43
N PRO A 178 -12.95 26.71 -12.55
CA PRO A 178 -11.97 26.49 -13.62
C PRO A 178 -10.52 26.71 -13.18
N VAL A 179 -9.64 25.75 -13.49
CA VAL A 179 -8.21 25.79 -13.11
C VAL A 179 -7.31 25.80 -14.36
N SER A 180 -6.35 26.73 -14.41
CA SER A 180 -5.43 26.91 -15.54
C SER A 180 -4.04 26.36 -15.26
N TRP A 181 -3.53 25.55 -16.19
CA TRP A 181 -2.25 24.83 -16.12
C TRP A 181 -1.33 25.22 -17.26
N PRO A 182 -0.03 25.44 -17.04
CA PRO A 182 0.89 25.94 -18.06
C PRO A 182 1.15 24.93 -19.18
N ILE A 183 1.28 25.45 -20.41
CA ILE A 183 1.79 24.72 -21.57
C ILE A 183 3.28 25.08 -21.72
N ARG A 184 4.14 24.06 -21.91
CA ARG A 184 5.58 24.21 -22.18
C ARG A 184 5.98 23.19 -23.24
N GLY A 185 6.73 23.58 -24.28
CA GLY A 185 7.13 22.68 -25.35
C GLY A 185 5.96 21.97 -26.03
N SER A 186 4.78 22.60 -26.12
CA SER A 186 3.51 21.98 -26.54
C SER A 186 2.96 20.84 -25.66
N HIS A 187 3.48 20.65 -24.44
CA HIS A 187 2.99 19.67 -23.46
C HIS A 187 2.31 20.36 -22.28
N TRP A 188 1.39 19.65 -21.63
CA TRP A 188 0.67 20.12 -20.43
C TRP A 188 0.42 18.98 -19.44
N LYS A 189 0.30 19.34 -18.15
CA LYS A 189 -0.05 18.46 -17.04
C LYS A 189 -1.08 19.17 -16.17
N ALA A 190 -2.18 18.49 -15.82
CA ALA A 190 -3.27 19.05 -15.01
C ALA A 190 -3.79 18.02 -14.01
N VAL A 191 -3.78 18.36 -12.72
CA VAL A 191 -4.47 17.57 -11.69
C VAL A 191 -5.94 17.98 -11.69
N VAL A 192 -6.83 17.02 -11.92
CA VAL A 192 -8.28 17.27 -11.94
C VAL A 192 -8.95 16.69 -10.69
N TYR A 193 -9.92 17.43 -10.16
CA TYR A 193 -10.73 17.05 -9.01
C TYR A 193 -12.00 16.34 -9.49
N LEU A 194 -12.28 15.15 -8.98
CA LEU A 194 -13.40 14.32 -9.41
C LEU A 194 -14.38 14.09 -8.25
N GLU A 195 -15.67 14.10 -8.55
CA GLU A 195 -16.72 13.61 -7.64
C GLU A 195 -17.20 12.21 -8.03
N PRO A 196 -17.75 11.40 -7.10
CA PRO A 196 -18.29 10.08 -7.43
C PRO A 196 -19.37 10.15 -8.53
N GLY A 197 -19.23 9.32 -9.56
CA GLY A 197 -20.09 9.35 -10.75
C GLY A 197 -19.36 9.83 -12.01
N VAL A 198 -20.10 10.36 -12.98
CA VAL A 198 -19.57 10.83 -14.27
C VAL A 198 -19.19 12.30 -14.18
N ASN A 199 -17.92 12.59 -14.40
CA ASN A 199 -17.36 13.94 -14.41
C ASN A 199 -17.20 14.38 -15.87
N GLU A 200 -17.96 15.39 -16.30
CA GLU A 200 -17.87 15.96 -17.63
C GLU A 200 -16.91 17.16 -17.63
N LEU A 201 -15.74 16.98 -18.24
CA LEU A 201 -14.65 17.95 -18.20
C LEU A 201 -14.41 18.58 -19.58
N LYS A 202 -14.32 19.91 -19.61
CA LYS A 202 -13.95 20.71 -20.78
C LYS A 202 -12.56 21.30 -20.58
N PHE A 203 -11.68 21.07 -21.56
CA PHE A 203 -10.30 21.54 -21.61
C PHE A 203 -10.18 22.57 -22.73
N THR A 204 -9.80 23.81 -22.42
CA THR A 204 -9.62 24.87 -23.42
C THR A 204 -8.18 25.34 -23.48
N THR A 205 -7.58 25.30 -24.68
CA THR A 205 -6.26 25.88 -24.95
C THR A 205 -6.37 27.40 -25.09
N TRP A 206 -5.52 28.11 -24.37
CA TRP A 206 -5.19 29.52 -24.59
C TRP A 206 -3.69 29.69 -24.86
N ALA A 207 -3.32 30.55 -25.82
CA ALA A 207 -1.95 30.96 -26.06
C ALA A 207 -1.91 32.32 -26.80
N PRO A 208 -0.96 33.24 -26.53
CA PRO A 208 -0.98 34.60 -27.06
C PRO A 208 -0.98 34.71 -28.60
N LYS A 209 -0.40 33.71 -29.28
CA LYS A 209 -0.28 33.66 -30.75
C LYS A 209 -1.40 32.87 -31.43
N LEU A 210 -2.35 32.35 -30.66
CA LEU A 210 -3.41 31.46 -31.14
C LEU A 210 -4.71 32.25 -31.37
N ALA A 211 -5.19 32.28 -32.61
CA ALA A 211 -6.41 33.02 -32.98
C ALA A 211 -7.65 32.48 -32.25
N ASN A 212 -8.60 33.35 -31.90
CA ASN A 212 -9.85 32.97 -31.20
C ASN A 212 -9.69 32.28 -29.82
N SER A 213 -8.47 32.18 -29.29
CA SER A 213 -8.16 31.54 -28.00
C SER A 213 -8.78 32.22 -26.78
N SER A 214 -8.94 33.54 -26.81
CA SER A 214 -9.56 34.34 -25.74
C SER A 214 -11.09 34.42 -25.79
N SER A 215 -11.76 33.59 -26.62
CA SER A 215 -13.23 33.55 -26.70
C SER A 215 -13.82 32.53 -25.73
N SER A 216 -15.04 32.78 -25.23
CA SER A 216 -15.80 31.83 -24.39
C SER A 216 -16.10 30.51 -25.11
N ASN A 217 -16.22 30.57 -26.43
CA ASN A 217 -16.34 29.42 -27.34
C ASN A 217 -15.04 29.20 -28.11
N SER A 218 -13.93 29.03 -27.39
CA SER A 218 -12.63 28.66 -27.99
C SER A 218 -12.78 27.39 -28.84
N ILE A 219 -12.37 27.50 -30.11
CA ILE A 219 -12.31 26.39 -31.07
C ILE A 219 -11.19 25.38 -30.75
N HIS A 220 -10.35 25.69 -29.75
CA HIS A 220 -9.25 24.88 -29.27
C HIS A 220 -9.65 24.13 -28.00
N ALA A 221 -10.78 23.44 -28.05
CA ALA A 221 -11.41 22.80 -26.89
C ALA A 221 -11.59 21.29 -27.09
N ALA A 222 -11.26 20.51 -26.06
CA ALA A 222 -11.50 19.08 -25.97
C ALA A 222 -12.45 18.77 -24.81
N TYR A 223 -13.21 17.68 -24.92
CA TYR A 223 -14.10 17.18 -23.88
C TYR A 223 -13.70 15.77 -23.46
N LEU A 224 -13.76 15.48 -22.17
CA LEU A 224 -13.44 14.16 -21.61
C LEU A 224 -14.38 13.85 -20.45
N ASN A 225 -15.05 12.70 -20.55
CA ASN A 225 -15.89 12.18 -19.48
C ASN A 225 -15.10 11.14 -18.67
N ILE A 226 -15.05 11.30 -17.35
CA ILE A 226 -14.35 10.39 -16.43
C ILE A 226 -15.33 9.86 -15.39
N SER A 227 -15.52 8.54 -15.34
CA SER A 227 -16.27 7.90 -14.25
C SER A 227 -15.37 7.66 -13.05
N MET A 228 -15.72 8.19 -11.88
CA MET A 228 -15.05 7.96 -10.61
C MET A 228 -15.94 7.06 -9.73
N VAL A 229 -15.37 5.95 -9.23
CA VAL A 229 -16.08 4.97 -8.40
C VAL A 229 -15.27 4.75 -7.11
N PRO A 230 -15.72 5.26 -5.94
CA PRO A 230 -14.97 5.07 -4.70
C PRO A 230 -14.89 3.58 -4.31
N PRO A 231 -13.71 3.05 -3.96
CA PRO A 231 -13.55 1.67 -3.54
C PRO A 231 -13.94 1.51 -2.05
N HIS A 232 -15.24 1.55 -1.74
CA HIS A 232 -15.77 1.48 -0.37
C HIS A 232 -15.34 0.26 0.45
N CYS A 233 -14.86 -0.81 -0.19
CA CYS A 233 -14.36 -2.02 0.48
C CYS A 233 -12.84 -1.98 0.78
N ALA A 234 -12.16 -0.84 0.55
CA ALA A 234 -10.77 -0.62 0.92
C ALA A 234 -10.71 0.26 2.19
N PRO A 235 -9.91 -0.10 3.21
CA PRO A 235 -9.73 0.77 4.37
C PRO A 235 -9.06 2.09 3.94
N PRO A 236 -9.55 3.25 4.42
CA PRO A 236 -8.97 4.53 4.09
C PRO A 236 -7.62 4.73 4.79
N LEU A 237 -6.80 5.60 4.21
CA LEU A 237 -5.76 6.32 4.94
C LEU A 237 -6.44 7.47 5.69
N GLN A 238 -6.38 7.47 7.02
CA GLN A 238 -6.81 8.62 7.80
C GLN A 238 -5.73 9.70 7.79
N LEU A 239 -6.14 10.96 7.67
CA LEU A 239 -5.25 12.11 7.78
C LEU A 239 -5.45 12.77 9.13
N ALA A 240 -4.37 13.00 9.87
CA ALA A 240 -4.40 13.64 11.17
C ALA A 240 -3.38 14.79 11.25
N ILE A 241 -3.74 15.86 11.95
CA ILE A 241 -2.80 16.86 12.45
C ILE A 241 -2.70 16.67 13.95
N VAL A 242 -1.50 16.37 14.43
CA VAL A 242 -1.20 16.11 15.83
C VAL A 242 -0.52 17.33 16.45
N LEU A 243 -1.05 17.74 17.59
CA LEU A 243 -0.73 18.96 18.31
C LEU A 243 -0.27 18.67 19.74
N ALA A 244 0.59 19.52 20.28
CA ALA A 244 0.80 19.62 21.72
C ALA A 244 -0.48 20.03 22.47
N ALA A 245 -0.55 19.71 23.75
CA ALA A 245 -1.63 20.13 24.64
C ALA A 245 -1.82 21.66 24.64
N ASP A 246 -0.71 22.41 24.68
CA ASP A 246 -0.63 23.87 24.68
C ASP A 246 -0.31 24.47 23.30
N SER A 247 -0.43 23.68 22.22
CA SER A 247 -0.02 24.10 20.87
C SER A 247 -0.62 25.46 20.48
N PRO A 248 0.19 26.41 19.98
CA PRO A 248 -0.28 27.69 19.45
C PRO A 248 -0.96 27.57 18.09
N GLU A 249 -1.19 26.34 17.58
CA GLU A 249 -1.86 26.04 16.32
C GLU A 249 -1.18 26.70 15.11
N ARG A 250 0.16 26.70 15.09
CA ARG A 250 0.98 27.31 14.03
C ARG A 250 2.16 26.45 13.60
N PHE A 251 2.62 26.66 12.37
CA PHE A 251 3.88 26.11 11.85
C PHE A 251 4.86 27.22 11.45
N ASP A 252 6.14 26.86 11.30
CA ASP A 252 7.19 27.83 10.96
C ASP A 252 7.07 28.36 9.53
N SER A 253 7.17 29.68 9.39
CA SER A 253 7.07 30.34 8.09
C SER A 253 7.75 31.71 8.10
N ALA A 254 8.29 32.13 6.95
CA ALA A 254 8.88 33.46 6.81
C ALA A 254 7.80 34.57 6.91
N PRO A 255 8.11 35.77 7.44
CA PRO A 255 7.10 36.81 7.69
C PRO A 255 6.25 37.22 6.46
N ALA A 256 6.86 37.27 5.27
CA ALA A 256 6.15 37.57 4.02
C ALA A 256 5.14 36.46 3.64
N ARG A 257 5.43 35.20 3.97
CA ARG A 257 4.52 34.06 3.77
C ARG A 257 3.39 34.06 4.79
N ILE A 258 3.66 34.40 6.05
CA ILE A 258 2.62 34.56 7.07
C ILE A 258 1.58 35.61 6.64
N GLN A 259 2.01 36.73 6.03
CA GLN A 259 1.11 37.77 5.53
C GLN A 259 0.28 37.34 4.31
N LYS A 260 0.83 36.48 3.44
CA LYS A 260 0.19 36.06 2.18
C LYS A 260 -0.69 34.81 2.34
N ASP A 261 -0.10 33.75 2.88
CA ASP A 261 -0.65 32.38 2.88
C ASP A 261 -1.20 31.98 4.28
N GLY A 262 -0.79 32.70 5.34
CA GLY A 262 -1.03 32.36 6.74
C GLY A 262 -0.15 31.21 7.25
N ASN A 263 -0.08 31.03 8.57
CA ASN A 263 0.62 29.91 9.19
C ASN A 263 -0.15 29.21 10.32
N ASP A 264 -1.48 29.34 10.32
CA ASP A 264 -2.38 28.73 11.31
C ASP A 264 -2.75 27.26 11.00
N LEU A 265 -3.43 26.61 11.94
CA LEU A 265 -4.00 25.26 11.77
C LEU A 265 -4.91 25.16 10.54
N GLY A 266 -5.62 26.24 10.21
CA GLY A 266 -6.40 26.34 8.98
C GLY A 266 -5.51 26.16 7.75
N ALA A 267 -4.41 26.93 7.65
CA ALA A 267 -3.45 26.89 6.56
C ALA A 267 -2.78 25.51 6.46
N ALA A 268 -2.38 24.94 7.59
CA ALA A 268 -1.85 23.58 7.67
C ALA A 268 -2.85 22.55 7.11
N THR A 269 -4.13 22.66 7.48
CA THR A 269 -5.20 21.77 7.01
C THR A 269 -5.36 21.81 5.48
N ARG A 270 -5.43 23.01 4.87
CA ARG A 270 -5.56 23.15 3.39
C ARG A 270 -4.34 22.58 2.65
N LYS A 271 -3.14 22.98 3.12
CA LYS A 271 -1.86 22.58 2.53
C LYS A 271 -1.63 21.06 2.62
N TYR A 272 -1.95 20.47 3.77
CA TYR A 272 -1.84 19.02 3.99
C TYR A 272 -2.85 18.23 3.16
N ARG A 273 -4.11 18.68 3.09
CA ARG A 273 -5.14 18.10 2.21
C ARG A 273 -4.71 18.10 0.75
N THR A 274 -4.14 19.21 0.28
CA THR A 274 -3.66 19.35 -1.11
C THR A 274 -2.50 18.39 -1.38
N ALA A 275 -1.53 18.27 -0.47
CA ALA A 275 -0.46 17.28 -0.57
C ALA A 275 -1.00 15.83 -0.63
N ALA A 276 -1.99 15.50 0.20
CA ALA A 276 -2.63 14.18 0.20
C ALA A 276 -3.34 13.85 -1.13
N TYR A 277 -3.99 14.83 -1.76
CA TYR A 277 -4.54 14.69 -3.11
C TYR A 277 -3.45 14.50 -4.17
N LEU A 278 -2.32 15.20 -4.08
CA LEU A 278 -1.18 14.99 -4.98
C LEU A 278 -0.60 13.56 -4.84
N TRP A 279 -0.59 12.99 -3.63
CA TRP A 279 -0.21 11.59 -3.43
C TRP A 279 -1.15 10.62 -4.15
N GLN A 280 -2.47 10.84 -4.09
CA GLN A 280 -3.44 10.03 -4.84
C GLN A 280 -3.21 10.10 -6.35
N ALA A 281 -3.00 11.31 -6.87
CA ALA A 281 -2.77 11.54 -8.30
C ALA A 281 -1.48 10.86 -8.78
N PHE A 282 -0.38 11.01 -8.04
CA PHE A 282 0.91 10.36 -8.32
C PHE A 282 0.78 8.84 -8.28
N LEU A 283 0.35 8.26 -7.15
CA LEU A 283 0.36 6.82 -6.94
C LEU A 283 -0.54 6.10 -7.95
N ALA A 284 -1.73 6.62 -8.23
CA ALA A 284 -2.62 5.99 -9.18
C ALA A 284 -2.09 6.02 -10.63
N GLU A 285 -1.42 7.09 -11.04
CA GLU A 285 -0.76 7.16 -12.35
C GLU A 285 0.44 6.19 -12.41
N GLN A 286 1.27 6.12 -11.37
CA GLN A 286 2.38 5.16 -11.31
C GLN A 286 1.89 3.70 -11.33
N MET A 287 0.83 3.37 -10.59
CA MET A 287 0.21 2.04 -10.61
C MET A 287 -0.40 1.73 -11.99
N ARG A 288 -0.96 2.73 -12.70
CA ARG A 288 -1.43 2.60 -14.08
C ARG A 288 -0.25 2.31 -15.04
N ARG A 289 0.86 3.03 -14.95
CA ARG A 289 2.09 2.78 -15.74
C ARG A 289 2.69 1.40 -15.50
N HIS A 290 2.55 0.86 -14.29
CA HIS A 290 2.91 -0.52 -13.96
C HIS A 290 1.93 -1.59 -14.48
N GLY A 291 0.89 -1.22 -15.23
CA GLY A 291 -0.12 -2.15 -15.73
C GLY A 291 -1.08 -2.65 -14.66
N MET A 292 -1.12 -2.01 -13.49
CA MET A 292 -1.92 -2.44 -12.33
C MET A 292 -3.30 -1.76 -12.28
N GLY A 293 -3.58 -0.86 -13.21
CA GLY A 293 -4.75 0.03 -13.24
C GLY A 293 -4.58 1.24 -12.31
N PRO A 294 -5.39 2.29 -12.48
CA PRO A 294 -5.41 3.41 -11.55
C PRO A 294 -5.89 2.90 -10.18
N ARG A 295 -5.04 2.98 -9.16
CA ARG A 295 -5.39 2.59 -7.78
C ARG A 295 -4.52 3.33 -6.77
N CYS A 296 -5.12 3.77 -5.68
CA CYS A 296 -4.49 4.37 -4.52
C CYS A 296 -5.35 4.08 -3.27
N PHE A 297 -4.83 4.38 -2.08
CA PHE A 297 -5.65 4.52 -0.88
C PHE A 297 -6.73 5.59 -1.04
N THR A 298 -7.88 5.34 -0.41
CA THR A 298 -8.95 6.31 -0.18
C THR A 298 -8.67 7.16 1.06
N PHE A 299 -9.46 8.22 1.25
CA PHE A 299 -9.55 8.96 2.50
C PHE A 299 -10.96 8.78 3.07
N GLU A 300 -11.12 9.01 4.38
CA GLU A 300 -12.43 9.37 4.92
C GLU A 300 -12.83 10.74 4.33
N GLU A 301 -14.08 10.90 3.91
CA GLU A 301 -14.59 12.18 3.38
C GLU A 301 -15.61 12.82 4.32
N GLU A 302 -15.59 14.14 4.39
CA GLU A 302 -16.51 14.97 5.16
C GLU A 302 -17.09 16.10 4.28
N TRP A 303 -18.36 16.47 4.51
CA TRP A 303 -19.00 17.58 3.80
C TRP A 303 -18.71 18.91 4.52
N VAL A 304 -17.78 19.70 3.99
CA VAL A 304 -17.22 20.90 4.64
C VAL A 304 -17.08 22.06 3.68
N ARG A 305 -16.76 23.26 4.19
CA ARG A 305 -16.36 24.39 3.35
C ARG A 305 -15.09 24.01 2.61
N SER A 306 -15.16 24.06 1.28
CA SER A 306 -14.08 23.59 0.43
C SER A 306 -12.83 24.44 0.62
N THR A 307 -11.70 23.74 0.69
CA THR A 307 -10.36 24.30 0.79
C THR A 307 -9.50 23.94 -0.42
N SER A 308 -9.97 23.03 -1.28
CA SER A 308 -9.24 22.52 -2.44
C SER A 308 -9.02 23.54 -3.57
N HIS A 309 -9.77 24.65 -3.59
CA HIS A 309 -9.62 25.74 -4.57
C HIS A 309 -9.80 27.10 -3.89
N ILE A 310 -9.07 28.13 -4.35
CA ILE A 310 -9.16 29.50 -3.78
C ILE A 310 -10.57 30.06 -3.93
N GLN A 311 -11.16 29.99 -5.13
CA GLN A 311 -12.49 30.55 -5.41
C GLN A 311 -13.59 29.90 -4.56
N ASP A 312 -13.52 28.59 -4.31
CA ASP A 312 -14.49 27.93 -3.43
C ASP A 312 -14.35 28.40 -1.97
N ARG A 313 -13.12 28.57 -1.50
CA ARG A 313 -12.80 29.05 -0.15
C ARG A 313 -13.30 30.48 0.09
N GLU A 314 -13.13 31.36 -0.90
CA GLU A 314 -13.59 32.75 -0.85
C GLU A 314 -15.12 32.86 -0.86
N ASN A 315 -15.80 32.03 -1.65
CA ASN A 315 -17.26 31.99 -1.72
C ASN A 315 -17.91 31.15 -0.60
N GLY A 316 -17.12 30.41 0.18
CA GLY A 316 -17.62 29.49 1.21
C GLY A 316 -18.36 28.27 0.64
N THR A 317 -18.08 27.87 -0.60
CA THR A 317 -18.69 26.71 -1.26
C THR A 317 -18.49 25.44 -0.43
N MET A 318 -19.55 24.68 -0.20
CA MET A 318 -19.46 23.38 0.47
C MET A 318 -19.13 22.27 -0.55
N ARG A 319 -18.20 21.38 -0.22
CA ARG A 319 -17.88 20.16 -1.01
C ARG A 319 -17.57 18.99 -0.08
N SER A 320 -17.59 17.78 -0.63
CA SER A 320 -17.04 16.60 0.04
C SER A 320 -15.52 16.65 -0.06
N GLU A 321 -14.79 16.76 1.03
CA GLU A 321 -13.32 16.81 1.06
C GLU A 321 -12.73 15.71 1.95
N ALA A 322 -11.44 15.40 1.78
CA ALA A 322 -10.74 14.47 2.65
C ALA A 322 -10.71 15.01 4.08
N ARG A 323 -11.19 14.22 5.04
CA ARG A 323 -11.23 14.59 6.45
C ARG A 323 -9.84 14.70 7.03
N ILE A 324 -9.61 15.71 7.85
CA ILE A 324 -8.37 15.86 8.63
C ILE A 324 -8.73 15.92 10.11
N HIS A 325 -8.32 14.90 10.86
CA HIS A 325 -8.57 14.79 12.29
C HIS A 325 -7.58 15.66 13.06
N ILE A 326 -8.08 16.58 13.89
CA ILE A 326 -7.23 17.39 14.77
C ILE A 326 -7.13 16.67 16.11
N ILE A 327 -5.91 16.28 16.49
CA ILE A 327 -5.65 15.46 17.69
C ILE A 327 -4.66 16.21 18.59
N ARG A 328 -5.06 16.50 19.83
CA ARG A 328 -4.16 17.05 20.85
C ARG A 328 -3.61 15.93 21.73
N THR A 329 -2.29 15.90 21.89
CA THR A 329 -1.60 15.02 22.85
C THR A 329 -1.80 15.53 24.28
N SER A 330 -1.45 14.71 25.27
CA SER A 330 -1.43 15.10 26.69
C SER A 330 -0.18 15.89 27.11
N ARG A 331 0.83 16.00 26.24
CA ARG A 331 2.11 16.67 26.54
C ARG A 331 2.15 18.09 25.97
N SER A 332 2.82 18.99 26.67
CA SER A 332 3.12 20.34 26.21
C SER A 332 4.14 20.36 25.06
N THR A 333 4.22 21.51 24.37
CA THR A 333 5.13 21.76 23.26
C THR A 333 6.58 21.59 23.69
N ALA A 334 6.94 22.10 24.88
CA ALA A 334 8.27 21.96 25.45
C ALA A 334 8.62 20.50 25.78
N GLU A 335 7.67 19.72 26.29
CA GLU A 335 7.87 18.29 26.55
C GLU A 335 8.05 17.50 25.25
N LEU A 336 7.23 17.75 24.21
CA LEU A 336 7.39 17.09 22.91
C LEU A 336 8.74 17.40 22.26
N GLN A 337 9.26 18.62 22.42
CA GLN A 337 10.56 19.03 21.89
C GLN A 337 11.75 18.47 22.68
N ALA A 338 11.54 18.04 23.93
CA ALA A 338 12.56 17.44 24.79
C ALA A 338 12.65 15.89 24.65
N LEU A 339 11.69 15.26 23.97
CA LEU A 339 11.69 13.82 23.71
C LEU A 339 12.69 13.44 22.60
N ASP A 340 13.19 12.21 22.66
CA ASP A 340 13.85 11.58 21.54
C ASP A 340 12.84 11.10 20.49
N GLN A 341 13.33 10.62 19.35
CA GLN A 341 12.46 10.20 18.23
C GLN A 341 11.50 9.07 18.63
N ASN A 342 11.93 8.14 19.50
CA ASN A 342 11.10 7.04 19.96
C ASN A 342 10.01 7.54 20.92
N GLY A 343 10.36 8.30 21.96
CA GLY A 343 9.39 8.83 22.92
C GLY A 343 8.38 9.78 22.29
N LEU A 344 8.78 10.56 21.27
CA LEU A 344 7.87 11.38 20.47
C LEU A 344 6.90 10.50 19.66
N LEU A 345 7.42 9.50 18.95
CA LEU A 345 6.64 8.56 18.14
C LEU A 345 5.64 7.76 18.99
N ASP A 346 6.05 7.26 20.15
CA ASP A 346 5.18 6.57 21.11
C ASP A 346 4.07 7.50 21.65
N THR A 347 4.40 8.76 21.97
CA THR A 347 3.43 9.76 22.43
C THR A 347 2.39 10.07 21.34
N VAL A 348 2.82 10.15 20.08
CA VAL A 348 1.93 10.37 18.93
C VAL A 348 1.05 9.14 18.66
N ALA A 349 1.62 7.94 18.70
CA ALA A 349 0.87 6.69 18.54
C ALA A 349 -0.20 6.55 19.63
N GLN A 350 0.13 6.82 20.90
CA GLN A 350 -0.82 6.80 22.00
C GLN A 350 -1.97 7.80 21.79
N ALA A 351 -1.68 9.06 21.44
CA ALA A 351 -2.72 10.07 21.19
C ALA A 351 -3.64 9.70 19.99
N VAL A 352 -3.09 9.06 18.96
CA VAL A 352 -3.87 8.56 17.81
C VAL A 352 -4.75 7.37 18.22
N LEU A 353 -4.24 6.43 19.03
CA LEU A 353 -5.01 5.32 19.60
C LEU A 353 -6.15 5.82 20.50
N ASP A 354 -5.87 6.77 21.39
CA ASP A 354 -6.85 7.35 22.32
C ASP A 354 -7.96 8.14 21.60
N TYR A 355 -7.65 8.71 20.42
CA TYR A 355 -8.61 9.40 19.58
C TYR A 355 -9.51 8.44 18.79
N PHE A 356 -8.94 7.48 18.07
CA PHE A 356 -9.70 6.57 17.19
C PHE A 356 -10.35 5.40 17.93
N LYS A 357 -9.77 4.96 19.06
CA LYS A 357 -10.22 3.82 19.89
C LYS A 357 -10.58 2.57 19.06
N PRO A 358 -9.68 2.07 18.19
CA PRO A 358 -9.95 0.90 17.36
C PRO A 358 -10.24 -0.33 18.23
N MET A 359 -11.14 -1.20 17.75
CA MET A 359 -11.36 -2.49 18.39
C MET A 359 -10.15 -3.43 18.18
N PRO A 360 -9.91 -4.41 19.06
CA PRO A 360 -8.84 -5.40 18.85
C PRO A 360 -8.94 -6.10 17.48
N GLY A 361 -7.85 -6.12 16.72
CA GLY A 361 -7.79 -6.63 15.34
C GLY A 361 -8.26 -5.64 14.26
N GLU A 362 -8.76 -4.46 14.64
CA GLU A 362 -9.25 -3.44 13.70
C GLU A 362 -8.09 -2.57 13.18
N LYS A 363 -7.41 -3.06 12.14
CA LYS A 363 -6.26 -2.35 11.57
C LYS A 363 -6.62 -0.97 11.02
N ARG A 364 -6.03 0.07 11.60
CA ARG A 364 -6.11 1.46 11.13
C ARG A 364 -4.83 1.87 10.41
N HIS A 365 -4.94 2.81 9.48
CA HIS A 365 -3.83 3.38 8.73
C HIS A 365 -3.93 4.90 8.86
N VAL A 366 -2.94 5.54 9.46
CA VAL A 366 -2.98 6.97 9.80
C VAL A 366 -1.71 7.67 9.32
N SER A 367 -1.87 8.73 8.53
CA SER A 367 -0.83 9.72 8.26
C SER A 367 -1.02 10.87 9.25
N ALA A 368 0.02 11.20 10.02
CA ALA A 368 0.00 12.17 11.10
C ALA A 368 1.05 13.26 10.85
N LEU A 369 0.55 14.48 10.64
CA LEU A 369 1.35 15.69 10.53
C LEU A 369 1.57 16.31 11.91
N LEU A 370 2.81 16.37 12.39
CA LEU A 370 3.15 17.09 13.63
C LEU A 370 3.25 18.59 13.36
N LEU A 371 2.36 19.39 13.92
CA LEU A 371 2.34 20.85 13.69
C LEU A 371 3.36 21.61 14.53
N ASP A 372 3.77 21.04 15.66
CA ASP A 372 4.62 21.69 16.66
C ASP A 372 6.12 21.42 16.49
N SER A 373 6.53 20.85 15.36
CA SER A 373 7.92 20.80 14.94
C SER A 373 8.45 22.22 14.72
N ARG A 374 9.62 22.54 15.28
CA ARG A 374 10.22 23.89 15.22
C ARG A 374 11.66 23.88 14.72
N TRP A 375 12.00 24.85 13.90
CA TRP A 375 13.34 25.13 13.44
C TRP A 375 14.14 25.96 14.46
N ASP A 376 15.18 25.36 15.03
CA ASP A 376 16.18 26.09 15.80
C ASP A 376 17.32 26.54 14.88
N LYS A 377 17.34 27.84 14.59
CA LYS A 377 18.39 28.47 13.78
C LYS A 377 19.76 28.57 14.46
N GLN A 378 19.85 28.41 15.79
CA GLN A 378 21.11 28.47 16.53
C GLN A 378 21.87 27.15 16.43
N THR A 379 21.16 26.02 16.57
CA THR A 379 21.72 24.67 16.42
C THR A 379 21.70 24.19 14.97
N GLY A 380 20.81 24.73 14.13
CA GLY A 380 20.55 24.25 12.78
C GLY A 380 19.77 22.93 12.74
N THR A 381 18.93 22.67 13.74
CA THR A 381 18.18 21.41 13.90
C THR A 381 16.67 21.63 14.02
N LEU A 382 15.90 20.58 13.77
CA LEU A 382 14.46 20.55 14.07
C LEU A 382 14.22 19.94 15.46
N ALA A 383 13.46 20.63 16.30
CA ALA A 383 12.97 20.14 17.58
C ALA A 383 11.53 19.64 17.42
N GLY A 384 11.18 18.55 18.11
CA GLY A 384 9.83 17.96 18.00
C GLY A 384 9.50 17.44 16.60
N ASP A 385 10.48 16.88 15.88
CA ASP A 385 10.34 16.33 14.53
C ASP A 385 10.73 14.85 14.49
N VAL A 386 9.92 14.04 13.81
CA VAL A 386 10.21 12.64 13.52
C VAL A 386 9.59 12.29 12.16
N ALA A 387 10.35 11.53 11.36
CA ALA A 387 9.90 10.93 10.12
C ALA A 387 9.93 9.42 10.29
N HIS A 388 8.76 8.78 10.31
CA HIS A 388 8.64 7.33 10.54
C HIS A 388 7.40 6.77 9.85
N GLY A 389 7.48 5.55 9.31
CA GLY A 389 6.32 4.78 8.86
C GLY A 389 6.43 3.31 9.29
N GLY A 390 5.44 2.82 10.03
CA GLY A 390 5.46 1.47 10.61
C GLY A 390 4.16 1.06 11.29
N SER A 391 4.21 0.00 12.10
CA SER A 391 3.05 -0.59 12.78
C SER A 391 3.25 -0.63 14.31
N PHE A 392 2.21 -0.23 15.03
CA PHE A 392 2.08 -0.15 16.49
C PHE A 392 0.89 -1.04 16.90
N GLY A 393 1.11 -2.35 16.90
CA GLY A 393 0.01 -3.31 16.98
C GLY A 393 -0.90 -3.20 15.75
N ASP A 394 -2.19 -2.96 15.97
CA ASP A 394 -3.17 -2.75 14.89
C ASP A 394 -3.15 -1.33 14.28
N LEU A 395 -2.50 -0.36 14.93
CA LEU A 395 -2.32 0.97 14.36
C LEU A 395 -1.12 0.99 13.41
N ASN A 396 -1.35 1.19 12.12
CA ASN A 396 -0.30 1.52 11.16
C ASN A 396 -0.22 3.04 11.10
N LEU A 397 0.96 3.58 11.39
CA LEU A 397 1.19 5.01 11.58
C LEU A 397 2.37 5.50 10.74
N ALA A 398 2.14 6.57 10.00
CA ALA A 398 3.15 7.38 9.35
C ALA A 398 3.17 8.77 10.00
N VAL A 399 4.30 9.19 10.56
CA VAL A 399 4.49 10.49 11.21
C VAL A 399 5.48 11.34 10.42
N PHE A 400 5.18 12.62 10.25
CA PHE A 400 6.06 13.59 9.60
C PHE A 400 5.82 15.01 10.14
N GLY A 401 6.87 15.83 10.26
CA GLY A 401 6.78 17.20 10.77
C GLY A 401 6.15 18.24 9.83
N SER A 402 5.96 19.45 10.36
CA SER A 402 5.44 20.62 9.63
C SER A 402 6.50 21.47 8.93
N GLN A 403 7.77 21.11 8.98
CA GLN A 403 8.93 21.94 8.63
C GLN A 403 8.95 22.46 7.18
N TYR A 404 8.17 21.86 6.27
CA TYR A 404 8.07 22.28 4.87
C TYR A 404 6.71 22.88 4.48
N LEU A 405 5.74 22.95 5.40
CA LEU A 405 4.35 23.33 5.06
C LEU A 405 4.23 24.70 4.39
N GLN A 406 5.03 25.70 4.77
CA GLN A 406 4.92 27.03 4.16
C GLN A 406 4.99 27.00 2.63
N SER A 407 5.77 26.07 2.05
CA SER A 407 5.98 25.95 0.61
C SER A 407 4.95 25.06 -0.10
N TYR A 408 4.10 24.33 0.65
CA TYR A 408 3.05 23.50 0.05
C TYR A 408 1.97 24.38 -0.61
N PRO A 409 1.34 23.92 -1.71
CA PRO A 409 0.20 24.63 -2.30
C PRO A 409 -0.99 24.72 -1.34
N ASN A 410 -1.70 25.85 -1.29
CA ASN A 410 -2.90 25.98 -0.44
C ASN A 410 -4.17 25.38 -1.07
N GLY A 411 -4.12 24.96 -2.33
CA GLY A 411 -5.20 24.40 -3.13
C GLY A 411 -4.66 23.81 -4.45
N LEU A 412 -5.50 23.09 -5.18
CA LEU A 412 -5.13 22.42 -6.45
C LEU A 412 -4.78 23.41 -7.56
N ASP A 413 -5.33 24.61 -7.49
CA ASP A 413 -5.03 25.76 -8.33
C ASP A 413 -3.65 26.40 -8.04
N GLU A 414 -3.07 26.15 -6.86
CA GLU A 414 -1.71 26.59 -6.51
C GLU A 414 -0.61 25.54 -6.68
N VAL A 415 -0.93 24.37 -7.25
CA VAL A 415 0.05 23.27 -7.44
C VAL A 415 1.22 23.69 -8.33
N TRP A 416 0.96 24.14 -9.56
CA TRP A 416 2.06 24.53 -10.47
C TRP A 416 2.79 25.81 -10.01
N PRO A 417 2.13 26.88 -9.47
CA PRO A 417 2.84 28.04 -8.94
C PRO A 417 3.78 27.68 -7.78
N SER A 418 3.35 26.80 -6.86
CA SER A 418 4.18 26.38 -5.72
C SER A 418 5.36 25.51 -6.14
N LEU A 419 5.19 24.69 -7.18
CA LEU A 419 6.23 23.84 -7.76
C LEU A 419 7.14 24.57 -8.78
N GLU A 420 6.82 25.83 -9.13
CA GLU A 420 7.69 26.72 -9.92
C GLU A 420 8.30 27.88 -9.09
N ASP A 421 7.97 27.98 -7.80
CA ASP A 421 8.38 29.09 -6.92
C ASP A 421 9.87 29.06 -6.55
N CYS A 422 10.65 29.92 -7.21
CA CYS A 422 12.08 30.10 -6.98
C CYS A 422 12.46 30.95 -5.75
N THR A 423 11.50 31.34 -4.89
CA THR A 423 11.81 32.15 -3.69
C THR A 423 12.80 31.40 -2.79
N GLN A 424 13.96 32.01 -2.52
CA GLN A 424 15.04 31.42 -1.74
C GLN A 424 14.60 31.10 -0.30
N THR A 425 15.04 29.96 0.23
CA THR A 425 14.75 29.55 1.62
C THR A 425 15.51 30.44 2.61
N ASP A 426 14.79 31.16 3.47
CA ASP A 426 15.36 31.97 4.54
C ASP A 426 15.55 31.14 5.83
N THR A 427 16.79 30.74 6.08
CA THR A 427 17.16 29.92 7.25
C THR A 427 17.08 30.65 8.59
N ASN A 428 16.74 31.95 8.60
CA ASN A 428 16.41 32.66 9.84
C ASN A 428 15.04 32.25 10.41
N TYR A 429 14.18 31.64 9.60
CA TYR A 429 12.80 31.27 9.97
C TYR A 429 12.47 29.80 9.74
N VAL A 430 13.13 29.10 8.81
CA VAL A 430 12.76 27.73 8.41
C VAL A 430 13.96 26.84 8.07
N ALA A 431 13.76 25.52 8.13
CA ALA A 431 14.74 24.53 7.69
C ALA A 431 14.94 24.53 6.17
N ASN A 432 16.19 24.37 5.70
CA ASN A 432 16.53 24.17 4.29
C ASN A 432 16.71 22.70 3.89
N GLY A 433 16.22 21.78 4.72
CA GLY A 433 16.35 20.33 4.51
C GLY A 433 17.80 19.88 4.32
N SER A 434 18.72 20.30 5.18
CA SER A 434 20.16 19.99 5.10
C SER A 434 20.79 20.33 3.73
N GLY A 435 20.35 21.45 3.14
CA GLY A 435 20.80 21.92 1.83
C GLY A 435 20.11 21.28 0.62
N PHE A 436 19.14 20.38 0.82
CA PHE A 436 18.36 19.79 -0.28
C PHE A 436 17.18 20.67 -0.74
N ALA A 437 16.83 21.71 0.03
CA ALA A 437 15.72 22.62 -0.20
C ALA A 437 16.11 24.11 -0.02
N GLY A 438 16.93 24.63 -0.95
CA GLY A 438 17.38 26.04 -0.94
C GLY A 438 16.40 27.03 -1.59
N SER A 439 15.29 26.56 -2.17
CA SER A 439 14.18 27.36 -2.70
C SER A 439 12.82 26.77 -2.33
N SER A 440 11.76 27.57 -2.47
CA SER A 440 10.39 27.20 -2.09
C SER A 440 9.90 25.96 -2.83
N TRP A 441 10.09 25.86 -4.15
CA TRP A 441 9.72 24.66 -4.90
C TRP A 441 10.49 23.41 -4.47
N GLU A 442 11.80 23.53 -4.17
CA GLU A 442 12.61 22.41 -3.67
C GLU A 442 12.13 21.94 -2.29
N ALA A 443 11.72 22.87 -1.42
CA ALA A 443 11.11 22.57 -0.11
C ALA A 443 9.74 21.90 -0.22
N ALA A 444 8.87 22.38 -1.12
CA ALA A 444 7.57 21.78 -1.41
C ALA A 444 7.74 20.33 -1.91
N THR A 445 8.66 20.14 -2.85
CA THR A 445 9.01 18.84 -3.43
C THR A 445 9.54 17.88 -2.37
N LEU A 446 10.55 18.30 -1.61
CA LEU A 446 11.18 17.49 -0.56
C LEU A 446 10.18 17.09 0.52
N GLY A 447 9.38 18.03 1.01
CA GLY A 447 8.41 17.76 2.07
C GLY A 447 7.31 16.80 1.62
N MET A 448 6.63 17.09 0.50
CA MET A 448 5.51 16.26 0.04
C MET A 448 5.97 14.84 -0.33
N ALA A 449 7.18 14.70 -0.90
CA ALA A 449 7.76 13.40 -1.22
C ALA A 449 8.22 12.62 0.03
N SER A 450 8.88 13.28 0.99
CA SER A 450 9.33 12.62 2.22
C SER A 450 8.16 12.14 3.08
N HIS A 451 7.11 12.96 3.24
CA HIS A 451 5.90 12.52 3.96
C HIS A 451 5.23 11.34 3.23
N LEU A 452 5.14 11.36 1.89
CA LEU A 452 4.66 10.21 1.11
C LEU A 452 5.52 8.96 1.33
N ARG A 453 6.85 9.09 1.48
CA ARG A 453 7.72 7.93 1.78
C ARG A 453 7.37 7.31 3.12
N GLU A 454 7.10 8.09 4.17
CA GLU A 454 6.68 7.52 5.46
C GLU A 454 5.32 6.81 5.34
N VAL A 455 4.36 7.38 4.61
CA VAL A 455 3.10 6.71 4.27
C VAL A 455 3.36 5.39 3.53
N LEU A 456 4.29 5.36 2.57
CA LEU A 456 4.64 4.14 1.85
C LEU A 456 5.39 3.11 2.70
N ARG A 457 6.24 3.52 3.65
CA ARG A 457 6.90 2.61 4.61
C ARG A 457 5.89 1.93 5.52
N MET A 458 4.93 2.70 6.05
CA MET A 458 3.78 2.20 6.81
C MET A 458 2.98 1.16 5.99
N LEU A 459 2.90 1.31 4.67
CA LEU A 459 2.22 0.37 3.75
C LEU A 459 3.12 -0.79 3.25
N GLY A 460 4.29 -0.99 3.86
CA GLY A 460 5.20 -2.11 3.59
C GLY A 460 6.24 -1.90 2.48
N CYS A 461 6.35 -0.70 1.91
CA CYS A 461 7.46 -0.36 1.01
C CYS A 461 8.76 -0.17 1.81
N SER A 462 9.89 -0.52 1.19
CA SER A 462 11.23 -0.31 1.75
C SER A 462 11.99 0.72 0.92
N ASP A 463 13.14 1.21 1.40
CA ASP A 463 14.02 1.99 0.52
C ASP A 463 14.45 1.16 -0.70
N GLN A 464 14.56 1.83 -1.86
CA GLN A 464 14.84 1.20 -3.16
C GLN A 464 16.01 1.90 -3.85
N MET A 465 16.55 1.26 -4.90
CA MET A 465 17.59 1.87 -5.74
C MET A 465 17.10 3.09 -6.51
N SER A 466 15.80 3.14 -6.85
CA SER A 466 15.19 4.15 -7.70
C SER A 466 13.73 4.44 -7.33
N GLY A 467 13.20 5.56 -7.81
CA GLY A 467 11.82 6.00 -7.59
C GLY A 467 11.59 6.74 -6.26
N ILE A 468 10.33 6.89 -5.86
CA ILE A 468 9.92 7.65 -4.68
C ILE A 468 10.56 7.15 -3.38
N MET A 469 10.87 5.86 -3.28
CA MET A 469 11.57 5.25 -2.14
C MET A 469 13.11 5.39 -2.20
N SER A 470 13.64 6.17 -3.15
CA SER A 470 15.07 6.46 -3.31
C SER A 470 15.33 7.98 -3.21
N LYS A 471 16.53 8.43 -3.59
CA LYS A 471 16.84 9.86 -3.78
C LYS A 471 16.07 10.50 -4.94
N ASP A 472 15.43 9.74 -5.82
CA ASP A 472 14.62 10.25 -6.93
C ASP A 472 13.32 10.92 -6.45
N SER A 473 12.95 10.73 -5.18
CA SER A 473 11.94 11.54 -4.47
C SER A 473 12.17 13.05 -4.59
N LEU A 474 13.43 13.49 -4.75
CA LEU A 474 13.80 14.89 -4.97
C LEU A 474 13.32 15.48 -6.32
N ASN A 475 12.75 14.64 -7.19
CA ASN A 475 12.18 14.99 -8.49
C ASN A 475 10.64 14.85 -8.51
N PHE A 476 9.97 14.76 -7.35
CA PHE A 476 8.53 14.51 -7.25
C PHE A 476 7.65 15.59 -7.93
N ASN A 477 8.10 16.84 -7.96
CA ASN A 477 7.47 17.95 -8.69
C ASN A 477 7.24 17.66 -10.18
N ARG A 478 8.19 16.97 -10.81
CA ARG A 478 8.19 16.67 -12.24
C ARG A 478 6.98 15.85 -12.67
N SER A 479 6.35 15.11 -11.76
CA SER A 479 5.09 14.40 -12.02
C SER A 479 3.90 15.34 -12.28
N PHE A 480 3.98 16.60 -11.85
CA PHE A 480 2.90 17.59 -11.90
C PHE A 480 3.20 18.80 -12.79
N THR A 481 4.49 19.08 -13.07
CA THR A 481 4.92 20.21 -13.92
C THR A 481 5.54 19.75 -15.25
N THR A 482 5.49 20.61 -16.27
CA THR A 482 6.18 20.45 -17.56
C THR A 482 7.51 21.21 -17.62
N LEU A 483 7.80 22.00 -16.59
CA LEU A 483 9.04 22.74 -16.37
C LEU A 483 9.59 22.40 -14.98
N GLU A 484 10.88 22.14 -14.90
CA GLU A 484 11.63 22.20 -13.64
C GLU A 484 12.33 23.56 -13.59
N PRO A 485 12.20 24.35 -12.50
CA PRO A 485 12.91 25.62 -12.37
C PRO A 485 14.41 25.45 -12.14
N TYR A 486 15.11 26.56 -11.88
CA TYR A 486 16.49 26.49 -11.40
C TYR A 486 16.55 25.74 -10.06
N SER A 487 17.36 24.68 -9.98
CA SER A 487 17.63 23.98 -8.72
C SER A 487 18.85 24.59 -8.04
N THR A 488 18.66 25.09 -6.82
CA THR A 488 19.76 25.61 -5.99
C THR A 488 20.68 24.47 -5.53
N ARG A 489 20.10 23.28 -5.29
CA ARG A 489 20.77 22.06 -4.85
C ARG A 489 21.77 21.52 -5.88
N THR A 490 21.36 21.37 -7.13
CA THR A 490 22.20 20.79 -8.20
C THR A 490 22.89 21.85 -9.07
N LYS A 491 22.46 23.12 -8.95
CA LYS A 491 22.82 24.24 -9.84
C LYS A 491 22.43 24.04 -11.30
N SER A 492 21.48 23.14 -11.60
CA SER A 492 20.94 22.96 -12.95
C SER A 492 20.04 24.13 -13.34
N LYS A 493 20.17 24.57 -14.59
CA LYS A 493 19.25 25.54 -15.21
C LYS A 493 17.85 24.96 -15.32
N ALA A 494 16.84 25.84 -15.36
CA ALA A 494 15.47 25.45 -15.65
C ALA A 494 15.39 24.69 -16.99
N GLY A 495 14.54 23.67 -17.05
CA GLY A 495 14.47 22.75 -18.17
C GLY A 495 13.11 22.08 -18.33
N PHE A 496 12.79 21.72 -19.57
CA PHE A 496 11.58 20.97 -19.90
C PHE A 496 11.61 19.57 -19.26
N VAL A 497 10.46 19.13 -18.74
CA VAL A 497 10.28 17.84 -18.07
C VAL A 497 9.51 16.88 -18.98
N ALA A 498 10.20 15.85 -19.49
CA ALA A 498 9.57 14.74 -20.20
C ALA A 498 9.23 13.59 -19.24
N ASP A 499 8.38 12.65 -19.68
CA ASP A 499 7.94 11.48 -18.91
C ASP A 499 9.08 10.65 -18.29
N LYS A 500 10.24 10.60 -18.98
CA LYS A 500 11.45 9.89 -18.55
C LYS A 500 12.16 10.56 -17.36
N ASP A 501 11.92 11.85 -17.15
CA ASP A 501 12.60 12.69 -16.16
C ASP A 501 11.84 12.70 -14.82
N GLU A 502 10.61 12.20 -14.81
CA GLU A 502 9.70 12.19 -13.66
C GLU A 502 10.16 11.25 -12.52
N CYS A 503 9.73 11.56 -11.30
CA CYS A 503 9.75 10.57 -10.22
C CYS A 503 8.85 9.36 -10.58
N THR A 504 9.29 8.16 -10.22
CA THR A 504 8.58 6.90 -10.51
C THR A 504 8.30 6.11 -9.23
N LEU A 505 7.41 5.12 -9.30
CA LEU A 505 7.31 4.08 -8.27
C LEU A 505 8.23 2.90 -8.64
N HIS A 506 8.91 2.28 -7.68
CA HIS A 506 9.71 1.09 -8.00
C HIS A 506 8.79 -0.12 -8.24
N ARG A 507 9.21 -1.08 -9.08
CA ARG A 507 8.37 -2.23 -9.43
C ARG A 507 8.01 -3.10 -8.23
N LEU A 508 8.92 -3.22 -7.25
CA LEU A 508 8.68 -3.97 -6.01
C LEU A 508 7.68 -3.28 -5.08
N ASP A 509 7.70 -1.94 -5.04
CA ASP A 509 6.71 -1.16 -4.29
C ASP A 509 5.33 -1.28 -4.95
N ALA A 510 5.26 -1.14 -6.27
CA ALA A 510 4.01 -1.37 -7.01
C ALA A 510 3.44 -2.78 -6.77
N LEU A 511 4.29 -3.81 -6.69
CA LEU A 511 3.87 -5.17 -6.34
C LEU A 511 3.29 -5.26 -4.92
N ARG A 512 3.96 -4.67 -3.91
CA ARG A 512 3.44 -4.59 -2.53
C ARG A 512 2.09 -3.88 -2.49
N LEU A 513 2.03 -2.66 -3.04
CA LEU A 513 0.83 -1.84 -3.04
C LEU A 513 -0.33 -2.51 -3.79
N ARG A 514 -0.10 -3.27 -4.88
CA ARG A 514 -1.20 -3.96 -5.62
C ARG A 514 -2.02 -4.90 -4.74
N PHE A 515 -1.40 -5.51 -3.73
CA PHE A 515 -2.03 -6.48 -2.83
C PHE A 515 -2.32 -5.90 -1.42
N HIS A 516 -1.86 -4.69 -1.13
CA HIS A 516 -2.19 -3.98 0.11
C HIS A 516 -3.71 -3.68 0.21
N PRO A 517 -4.37 -3.88 1.37
CA PRO A 517 -5.80 -3.63 1.54
C PRO A 517 -6.28 -2.26 1.04
N CYS A 518 -5.58 -1.17 1.38
CA CYS A 518 -5.97 0.19 0.99
C CYS A 518 -5.98 0.42 -0.54
N PHE A 519 -5.30 -0.40 -1.34
CA PHE A 519 -5.23 -0.27 -2.81
C PHE A 519 -6.17 -1.25 -3.53
N ARG A 520 -7.11 -1.86 -2.79
CA ARG A 520 -8.15 -2.69 -3.39
C ARG A 520 -9.10 -1.84 -4.24
N ILE A 521 -9.48 -2.37 -5.39
CA ILE A 521 -10.53 -1.81 -6.26
C ILE A 521 -11.64 -2.87 -6.44
N PRO A 522 -12.90 -2.48 -6.75
CA PRO A 522 -14.04 -3.40 -6.85
C PRO A 522 -13.86 -4.55 -7.86
N THR A 523 -13.00 -4.38 -8.87
CA THR A 523 -12.68 -5.42 -9.86
C THR A 523 -11.63 -6.43 -9.40
N ASN A 524 -11.01 -6.24 -8.23
CA ASN A 524 -10.16 -7.27 -7.62
C ASN A 524 -11.04 -8.38 -7.00
N GLY A 525 -10.60 -9.63 -7.10
CA GLY A 525 -11.27 -10.76 -6.46
C GLY A 525 -11.35 -10.66 -4.92
N LEU A 526 -12.10 -11.59 -4.32
CA LEU A 526 -12.26 -11.71 -2.87
C LEU A 526 -10.90 -11.66 -2.15
N TYR A 527 -10.84 -10.86 -1.08
CA TYR A 527 -9.63 -10.79 -0.26
C TYR A 527 -9.46 -12.10 0.52
N LYS A 528 -8.23 -12.55 0.64
CA LYS A 528 -7.86 -13.71 1.44
C LYS A 528 -6.90 -13.22 2.52
N PHE A 529 -7.41 -13.15 3.75
CA PHE A 529 -6.68 -12.67 4.93
C PHE A 529 -5.52 -13.57 5.37
N ASP A 530 -5.43 -14.79 4.82
CA ASP A 530 -4.33 -15.73 5.09
C ASP A 530 -3.02 -15.21 4.50
N ASP A 531 -2.18 -14.65 5.36
CA ASP A 531 -0.86 -14.13 5.03
C ASP A 531 0.22 -15.22 4.94
N SER A 532 -0.06 -16.42 5.45
CA SER A 532 0.93 -17.49 5.62
C SER A 532 1.53 -18.01 4.31
N ILE A 533 2.82 -18.36 4.39
CA ILE A 533 3.62 -18.89 3.28
C ILE A 533 4.50 -20.01 3.81
N GLN A 534 4.50 -21.13 3.12
CA GLN A 534 5.32 -22.28 3.44
C GLN A 534 6.30 -22.59 2.30
N ALA A 535 7.49 -23.09 2.64
CA ALA A 535 8.52 -23.50 1.68
C ALA A 535 8.92 -24.95 1.92
N PHE A 536 8.82 -25.74 0.85
CA PHE A 536 9.10 -27.18 0.87
C PHE A 536 10.18 -27.51 -0.17
N PRO A 537 11.30 -28.16 0.20
CA PRO A 537 12.10 -28.87 -0.78
C PRO A 537 11.27 -30.00 -1.36
N VAL A 538 11.21 -30.08 -2.69
CA VAL A 538 10.45 -31.12 -3.43
C VAL A 538 11.35 -32.00 -4.29
N GLU A 539 12.58 -31.54 -4.51
CA GLU A 539 13.68 -32.24 -5.17
C GLU A 539 14.98 -31.55 -4.73
N VAL A 540 16.13 -32.22 -4.85
CA VAL A 540 17.42 -31.54 -4.62
C VAL A 540 17.55 -30.41 -5.64
N GLY A 541 17.82 -29.19 -5.16
CA GLY A 541 17.87 -28.00 -6.01
C GLY A 541 16.53 -27.32 -6.31
N LYS A 542 15.38 -27.78 -5.78
CA LYS A 542 14.05 -27.17 -6.04
C LYS A 542 13.21 -26.95 -4.77
N LEU A 543 12.64 -25.76 -4.66
CA LEU A 543 11.65 -25.41 -3.63
C LEU A 543 10.27 -25.22 -4.26
N ALA A 544 9.24 -25.71 -3.59
CA ALA A 544 7.85 -25.33 -3.80
C ALA A 544 7.39 -24.39 -2.67
N PHE A 545 6.89 -23.22 -3.05
CA PHE A 545 6.22 -22.28 -2.16
C PHE A 545 4.72 -22.50 -2.21
N GLN A 546 4.05 -22.39 -1.07
CA GLN A 546 2.60 -22.41 -0.98
C GLN A 546 2.08 -21.27 -0.12
N ALA A 547 0.99 -20.65 -0.57
CA ALA A 547 0.25 -19.63 0.17
C ALA A 547 -1.23 -19.70 -0.24
N ARG A 548 -2.16 -19.79 0.72
CA ARG A 548 -3.61 -19.89 0.42
C ARG A 548 -4.14 -18.64 -0.30
N SER A 549 -3.57 -17.47 0.03
CA SER A 549 -3.79 -16.19 -0.65
C SER A 549 -3.08 -16.04 -1.99
N GLY A 550 -2.17 -16.95 -2.31
CA GLY A 550 -1.35 -16.97 -3.52
C GLY A 550 -0.02 -16.24 -3.36
N VAL A 551 1.02 -16.69 -4.07
CA VAL A 551 2.34 -16.04 -4.06
C VAL A 551 2.34 -14.88 -5.04
N THR A 552 2.75 -13.69 -4.60
CA THR A 552 2.70 -12.44 -5.39
C THR A 552 4.03 -12.14 -6.07
N HIS A 553 5.13 -12.29 -5.34
CA HIS A 553 6.48 -12.14 -5.87
C HIS A 553 7.52 -12.80 -4.97
N ILE A 554 8.70 -13.04 -5.55
CA ILE A 554 9.89 -13.53 -4.88
C ILE A 554 11.02 -12.54 -5.16
N GLU A 555 11.57 -11.95 -4.11
CA GLU A 555 12.81 -11.17 -4.16
C GLU A 555 14.02 -12.10 -4.01
N ILE A 556 15.07 -11.84 -4.77
CA ILE A 556 16.30 -12.63 -4.82
C ILE A 556 17.45 -11.69 -4.46
N TRP A 557 18.06 -11.94 -3.31
CA TRP A 557 19.10 -11.13 -2.72
C TRP A 557 20.44 -11.89 -2.74
N ALA A 558 21.48 -11.28 -3.31
CA ALA A 558 22.86 -11.72 -3.10
C ALA A 558 23.39 -11.25 -1.73
N GLU A 559 24.49 -11.85 -1.29
CA GLU A 559 25.11 -11.61 0.02
C GLU A 559 25.41 -10.13 0.32
N ASP A 560 25.90 -9.37 -0.68
CA ASP A 560 26.26 -7.94 -0.58
C ASP A 560 25.22 -7.00 -1.21
N ASP A 561 23.96 -7.41 -1.37
CA ASP A 561 22.90 -6.53 -1.91
C ASP A 561 22.35 -5.57 -0.84
N VAL A 562 22.56 -4.27 -1.06
CA VAL A 562 21.91 -3.19 -0.28
C VAL A 562 20.44 -2.98 -0.70
N TYR A 563 20.12 -3.25 -1.97
CA TYR A 563 18.78 -3.17 -2.54
C TYR A 563 18.49 -4.42 -3.39
N CYS A 564 17.23 -4.86 -3.46
CA CYS A 564 16.84 -5.99 -4.28
C CYS A 564 16.92 -5.64 -5.78
N ASN A 565 17.89 -6.22 -6.48
CA ASN A 565 18.08 -6.02 -7.93
C ASN A 565 17.43 -7.11 -8.81
N ALA A 566 17.01 -8.23 -8.22
CA ALA A 566 16.48 -9.38 -8.94
C ALA A 566 15.21 -9.92 -8.28
N TRP A 567 14.14 -10.10 -9.06
CA TRP A 567 12.88 -10.63 -8.56
C TRP A 567 12.10 -11.40 -9.62
N ILE A 568 11.08 -12.13 -9.14
CA ILE A 568 10.10 -12.86 -9.95
C ILE A 568 8.71 -12.36 -9.54
N GLY A 569 8.02 -11.67 -10.44
CA GLY A 569 6.60 -11.32 -10.25
C GLY A 569 5.70 -12.49 -10.65
N ILE A 570 4.72 -12.82 -9.80
CA ILE A 570 3.80 -13.95 -9.99
C ILE A 570 2.36 -13.42 -10.03
N GLY A 571 1.58 -13.88 -11.01
CA GLY A 571 0.14 -13.62 -11.06
C GLY A 571 -0.30 -12.17 -11.31
N THR A 572 0.58 -11.28 -11.78
CA THR A 572 0.24 -9.89 -12.11
C THR A 572 -0.84 -9.78 -13.19
N GLU A 573 -0.86 -10.71 -14.15
CA GLU A 573 -1.73 -10.70 -15.35
C GLU A 573 -2.75 -11.85 -15.41
N ARG A 574 -2.40 -13.04 -14.88
CA ARG A 574 -3.20 -14.28 -15.03
C ARG A 574 -3.81 -14.79 -13.71
N GLY A 575 -3.93 -13.90 -12.72
CA GLY A 575 -4.35 -14.26 -11.36
C GLY A 575 -3.23 -14.89 -10.52
N LEU A 576 -3.35 -14.78 -9.20
CA LEU A 576 -2.40 -15.38 -8.25
C LEU A 576 -2.53 -16.91 -8.24
N ARG A 577 -1.39 -17.60 -8.12
CA ARG A 577 -1.33 -19.05 -7.92
C ARG A 577 -1.04 -19.35 -6.45
N ASN A 578 -1.78 -20.32 -5.89
CA ASN A 578 -1.57 -20.78 -4.52
C ASN A 578 -0.23 -21.51 -4.33
N HIS A 579 0.41 -21.96 -5.41
CA HIS A 579 1.72 -22.60 -5.40
C HIS A 579 2.66 -21.98 -6.45
N TYR A 580 3.96 -22.01 -6.18
CA TYR A 580 5.01 -21.66 -7.14
C TYR A 580 6.28 -22.48 -6.88
N THR A 581 6.86 -23.10 -7.91
CA THR A 581 8.11 -23.88 -7.80
C THR A 581 9.26 -23.09 -8.41
N LEU A 582 10.39 -23.05 -7.71
CA LEU A 582 11.62 -22.35 -8.11
C LEU A 582 12.82 -23.30 -7.95
N SER A 583 13.69 -23.40 -8.96
CA SER A 583 14.99 -24.04 -8.79
C SER A 583 16.05 -23.07 -8.27
N GLU A 584 17.06 -23.58 -7.57
CA GLU A 584 18.22 -22.80 -7.15
C GLU A 584 18.97 -22.21 -8.37
N GLN A 585 19.00 -22.94 -9.48
CA GLN A 585 19.60 -22.48 -10.73
C GLN A 585 18.85 -21.26 -11.29
N ASP A 586 17.52 -21.35 -11.43
CA ASP A 586 16.70 -20.22 -11.91
C ASP A 586 16.89 -18.97 -11.04
N ALA A 587 16.95 -19.14 -9.72
CA ALA A 587 17.18 -18.06 -8.77
C ALA A 587 18.56 -17.43 -8.96
N ARG A 588 19.61 -18.24 -9.14
CA ARG A 588 20.99 -17.75 -9.39
C ARG A 588 21.11 -17.08 -10.76
N GLU A 589 20.47 -17.59 -11.80
CA GLU A 589 20.53 -17.00 -13.15
C GLU A 589 19.93 -15.59 -13.22
N ARG A 590 18.96 -15.27 -12.35
CA ARG A 590 18.40 -13.92 -12.18
C ARG A 590 19.39 -12.90 -11.59
N LEU A 591 20.42 -13.34 -10.87
CA LEU A 591 21.43 -12.45 -10.31
C LEU A 591 22.49 -12.07 -11.37
N PRO A 592 23.14 -10.90 -11.25
CA PRO A 592 24.29 -10.54 -12.07
C PRO A 592 25.40 -11.60 -11.96
N GLU A 593 26.06 -11.90 -13.09
CA GLU A 593 27.07 -12.97 -13.20
C GLU A 593 28.07 -13.08 -12.02
N PRO A 594 28.74 -12.01 -11.54
CA PRO A 594 29.68 -12.12 -10.42
C PRO A 594 29.01 -12.52 -9.09
N LYS A 595 27.72 -12.24 -8.92
CA LYS A 595 26.97 -12.52 -7.69
C LYS A 595 26.36 -13.92 -7.66
N ARG A 596 26.29 -14.64 -8.79
CA ARG A 596 25.64 -15.96 -8.91
C ARG A 596 26.24 -17.06 -8.03
N LYS A 597 27.50 -16.94 -7.63
CA LYS A 597 28.25 -17.95 -6.85
C LYS A 597 28.16 -17.77 -5.33
N GLY A 598 27.76 -16.59 -4.85
CA GLY A 598 27.69 -16.27 -3.41
C GLY A 598 26.49 -16.89 -2.69
N ARG A 599 26.29 -16.52 -1.42
CA ARG A 599 25.07 -16.83 -0.69
C ARG A 599 23.87 -16.14 -1.35
N VAL A 600 22.76 -16.87 -1.47
CA VAL A 600 21.50 -16.35 -2.01
C VAL A 600 20.43 -16.43 -0.93
N ARG A 601 19.78 -15.30 -0.68
CA ARG A 601 18.64 -15.15 0.22
C ARG A 601 17.38 -14.90 -0.61
N LEU A 602 16.26 -15.49 -0.21
CA LEU A 602 14.95 -15.21 -0.83
C LEU A 602 14.02 -14.52 0.18
N ARG A 603 13.19 -13.61 -0.31
CA ARG A 603 11.98 -13.14 0.39
C ARG A 603 10.76 -13.40 -0.48
N VAL A 604 9.84 -14.22 0.01
CA VAL A 604 8.63 -14.65 -0.72
C VAL A 604 7.44 -13.93 -0.12
N PHE A 605 6.55 -13.37 -0.95
CA PHE A 605 5.42 -12.56 -0.50
C PHE A 605 4.07 -13.16 -0.90
N SER A 606 3.06 -13.05 -0.03
CA SER A 606 1.70 -13.57 -0.26
C SER A 606 0.69 -12.50 -0.64
N GLY A 607 -0.46 -12.92 -1.17
CA GLY A 607 -1.59 -12.05 -1.48
C GLY A 607 -2.32 -11.54 -0.22
N GLY A 608 -2.08 -12.17 0.94
CA GLY A 608 -2.55 -11.73 2.25
C GLY A 608 -1.64 -10.68 2.91
N GLY A 609 -0.43 -10.46 2.38
CA GLY A 609 0.52 -9.46 2.89
C GLY A 609 1.68 -10.02 3.71
N GLY A 610 1.77 -11.34 3.88
CA GLY A 610 2.86 -11.99 4.61
C GLY A 610 4.16 -12.08 3.81
N CYS A 611 5.26 -12.31 4.53
CA CYS A 611 6.61 -12.42 3.97
C CYS A 611 7.36 -13.60 4.62
N LEU A 612 7.92 -14.50 3.81
CA LEU A 612 8.77 -15.61 4.24
C LEU A 612 10.21 -15.39 3.79
N GLU A 613 11.13 -15.31 4.76
CA GLU A 613 12.56 -15.14 4.50
C GLU A 613 13.34 -16.47 4.55
N ILE A 614 14.18 -16.69 3.56
CA ILE A 614 15.09 -17.84 3.45
C ILE A 614 16.50 -17.29 3.38
N ASN A 615 17.20 -17.33 4.52
CA ASN A 615 18.54 -16.75 4.70
C ASN A 615 19.63 -17.46 3.90
N ASP A 616 19.46 -18.74 3.58
CA ASP A 616 20.35 -19.48 2.69
C ASP A 616 19.52 -20.45 1.85
N LEU A 617 19.36 -20.12 0.57
CA LEU A 617 18.66 -20.96 -0.40
C LEU A 617 19.31 -22.34 -0.53
N ARG A 618 20.64 -22.40 -0.54
CA ARG A 618 21.41 -23.63 -0.77
C ARG A 618 21.25 -24.61 0.38
N LEU A 619 21.14 -24.12 1.63
CA LEU A 619 20.90 -24.99 2.78
C LEU A 619 19.59 -25.77 2.60
N LEU A 620 18.51 -25.06 2.25
CA LEU A 620 17.16 -25.63 2.09
C LEU A 620 17.03 -26.51 0.83
N THR A 621 17.77 -26.24 -0.25
CA THR A 621 17.76 -27.05 -1.48
C THR A 621 18.75 -28.22 -1.48
N SER A 622 19.68 -28.26 -0.52
CA SER A 622 20.72 -29.30 -0.43
C SER A 622 20.20 -30.64 0.08
N LYS A 623 21.04 -31.68 -0.04
CA LYS A 623 20.81 -33.00 0.55
C LYS A 623 20.64 -32.97 2.08
N ALA A 624 21.09 -31.93 2.79
CA ALA A 624 20.88 -31.80 4.23
C ALA A 624 19.39 -31.65 4.59
N SER A 625 18.59 -31.06 3.71
CA SER A 625 17.14 -30.94 3.85
C SER A 625 16.38 -32.18 3.35
N SER A 626 17.09 -33.26 3.04
CA SER A 626 16.52 -34.55 2.62
C SER A 626 16.94 -35.69 3.56
N LEU A 627 16.14 -36.76 3.59
CA LEU A 627 16.45 -38.01 4.28
C LEU A 627 15.95 -39.21 3.46
N LYS A 628 16.56 -40.37 3.66
CA LYS A 628 16.12 -41.62 3.04
C LYS A 628 15.19 -42.37 3.97
N LEU A 629 13.97 -42.66 3.53
CA LEU A 629 13.01 -43.48 4.28
C LEU A 629 13.31 -44.98 4.18
N THR A 630 13.91 -45.42 3.06
CA THR A 630 14.24 -46.82 2.82
C THR A 630 15.72 -47.02 2.44
N SER A 631 16.25 -48.21 2.70
CA SER A 631 17.62 -48.59 2.32
C SER A 631 17.72 -49.03 0.87
N GLY A 632 18.82 -48.67 0.19
CA GLY A 632 19.16 -49.18 -1.14
C GLY A 632 19.28 -48.11 -2.25
N PRO A 633 19.41 -48.53 -3.53
CA PRO A 633 19.53 -47.62 -4.66
C PRO A 633 18.19 -46.98 -5.07
N LEU A 634 17.07 -47.64 -4.79
CA LEU A 634 15.70 -47.11 -4.95
C LEU A 634 15.16 -46.53 -3.63
N ALA A 635 16.04 -45.93 -2.83
CA ALA A 635 15.66 -45.32 -1.55
C ALA A 635 14.66 -44.18 -1.76
N GLN A 636 13.47 -44.30 -1.19
CA GLN A 636 12.48 -43.21 -1.19
C GLN A 636 13.03 -42.03 -0.40
N LEU A 637 12.98 -40.84 -0.99
CA LEU A 637 13.40 -39.60 -0.35
C LEU A 637 12.21 -38.92 0.35
N ALA A 638 12.51 -38.34 1.50
CA ALA A 638 11.64 -37.37 2.16
C ALA A 638 12.41 -36.06 2.39
N TYR A 639 11.68 -34.97 2.56
CA TYR A 639 12.22 -33.62 2.61
C TYR A 639 11.66 -32.86 3.82
N ARG A 640 12.54 -32.13 4.51
CA ARG A 640 12.17 -31.28 5.66
C ARG A 640 11.64 -29.95 5.13
N SER A 641 10.44 -29.54 5.52
CA SER A 641 9.95 -28.18 5.23
C SER A 641 10.84 -27.15 5.92
N LYS A 642 10.79 -25.90 5.46
CA LYS A 642 11.22 -24.79 6.32
C LYS A 642 10.36 -24.82 7.59
N ARG A 643 10.99 -24.61 8.75
CA ARG A 643 10.31 -24.53 10.05
C ARG A 643 9.74 -23.13 10.29
N VAL A 644 8.69 -23.08 11.09
CA VAL A 644 8.08 -21.88 11.69
C VAL A 644 8.47 -21.80 13.17
N GLY A 645 8.35 -20.62 13.77
CA GLY A 645 8.83 -20.34 15.14
C GLY A 645 10.20 -19.65 15.14
N GLN A 646 11.01 -19.93 16.15
CA GLN A 646 12.33 -19.32 16.33
C GLN A 646 13.22 -19.57 15.09
N PRO A 647 13.96 -18.55 14.58
CA PRO A 647 14.88 -18.74 13.47
C PRO A 647 16.01 -19.69 13.84
N ASP A 648 16.50 -20.46 12.86
CA ASP A 648 17.64 -21.39 12.99
C ASP A 648 18.91 -20.70 13.50
N GLN A 649 19.05 -20.56 14.82
CA GLN A 649 20.26 -20.15 15.51
C GLN A 649 20.86 -21.37 16.21
N ASN A 650 22.05 -21.76 15.74
CA ASN A 650 22.83 -22.94 16.11
C ASN A 650 22.35 -24.27 15.49
N LEU A 651 23.35 -25.08 15.13
CA LEU A 651 23.21 -26.40 14.50
C LEU A 651 22.83 -27.51 15.50
N ALA A 652 21.95 -27.21 16.45
CA ALA A 652 21.33 -28.26 17.25
C ALA A 652 20.54 -29.17 16.30
N PRO A 653 20.78 -30.50 16.28
CA PRO A 653 20.01 -31.40 15.45
C PRO A 653 18.55 -31.32 15.89
N ALA A 654 17.66 -31.09 14.92
CA ALA A 654 16.23 -31.10 15.17
C ALA A 654 15.82 -32.46 15.76
N ALA A 655 14.87 -32.44 16.70
CA ALA A 655 14.11 -33.65 16.97
C ALA A 655 13.30 -33.98 15.70
N GLU A 656 13.27 -35.26 15.31
CA GLU A 656 12.59 -35.75 14.12
C GLU A 656 11.79 -37.00 14.46
N VAL A 657 10.50 -36.97 14.12
CA VAL A 657 9.60 -38.11 14.26
C VAL A 657 9.16 -38.52 12.86
N ILE A 658 9.73 -39.61 12.35
CA ILE A 658 9.21 -40.29 11.15
C ILE A 658 8.09 -41.21 11.62
N PHE A 659 6.88 -40.99 11.09
CA PHE A 659 5.69 -41.70 11.55
C PHE A 659 5.76 -43.19 11.21
N LEU A 660 5.39 -44.04 12.17
CA LEU A 660 5.20 -45.47 11.92
C LEU A 660 4.04 -45.75 10.95
N SER A 661 3.14 -44.77 10.74
CA SER A 661 2.10 -44.80 9.71
C SER A 661 2.55 -44.32 8.32
N SER A 662 3.83 -43.98 8.14
CA SER A 662 4.40 -43.79 6.82
C SER A 662 4.34 -45.11 6.04
N ALA A 663 3.97 -45.07 4.76
CA ALA A 663 3.93 -46.24 3.88
C ALA A 663 5.29 -46.94 3.68
N HIS A 664 6.36 -46.33 4.19
CA HIS A 664 7.74 -46.82 4.15
C HIS A 664 8.24 -47.36 5.50
N ALA A 665 7.43 -47.28 6.57
CA ALA A 665 7.75 -47.90 7.84
C ALA A 665 7.63 -49.44 7.76
N THR A 666 8.42 -50.15 8.57
CA THR A 666 8.40 -51.62 8.64
C THR A 666 8.34 -52.07 10.09
N PRO A 667 7.21 -52.61 10.59
CA PRO A 667 5.89 -52.68 9.94
C PRO A 667 5.23 -51.29 9.78
N VAL A 668 4.35 -51.14 8.78
CA VAL A 668 3.45 -49.97 8.68
C VAL A 668 2.39 -50.07 9.79
N ARG A 669 2.10 -48.95 10.43
CA ARG A 669 1.09 -48.79 11.49
C ARG A 669 -0.04 -47.86 11.06
N VAL A 670 -1.09 -47.78 11.87
CA VAL A 670 -2.17 -46.81 11.72
C VAL A 670 -2.06 -45.80 12.85
N LEU A 671 -1.97 -44.51 12.51
CA LEU A 671 -2.03 -43.43 13.49
C LEU A 671 -3.47 -43.32 14.00
N LEU A 672 -3.70 -43.64 15.28
CA LEU A 672 -5.03 -43.58 15.89
C LEU A 672 -5.34 -42.20 16.45
N ARG A 673 -4.33 -41.56 17.07
CA ARG A 673 -4.47 -40.37 17.90
C ARG A 673 -3.25 -39.49 17.83
N ILE A 674 -3.46 -38.19 17.93
CA ILE A 674 -2.43 -37.22 18.31
C ILE A 674 -2.85 -36.58 19.65
N THR A 675 -1.92 -36.50 20.61
CA THR A 675 -2.09 -35.74 21.86
C THR A 675 -1.21 -34.51 21.82
N ALA A 676 -1.77 -33.33 22.11
CA ALA A 676 -1.01 -32.09 22.27
C ALA A 676 -0.82 -31.80 23.76
N HIS A 677 0.41 -31.47 24.17
CA HIS A 677 0.78 -31.05 25.53
C HIS A 677 1.06 -29.54 25.50
N PHE A 678 0.32 -28.75 26.27
CA PHE A 678 0.36 -27.28 26.18
C PHE A 678 -0.02 -26.60 27.49
N ASP A 679 0.11 -25.27 27.52
CA ASP A 679 -0.52 -24.40 28.51
C ASP A 679 -1.15 -23.17 27.81
N HIS A 680 -1.53 -22.15 28.60
CA HIS A 680 -2.08 -20.90 28.08
C HIS A 680 -1.08 -19.99 27.32
N VAL A 681 0.20 -20.37 27.21
CA VAL A 681 1.28 -19.59 26.58
C VAL A 681 1.84 -20.29 25.35
N GLY A 682 2.01 -21.62 25.39
CA GLY A 682 2.68 -22.38 24.36
C GLY A 682 2.47 -23.90 24.39
N VAL A 683 3.03 -24.56 23.38
CA VAL A 683 2.98 -26.02 23.21
C VAL A 683 4.29 -26.63 23.69
N TYR A 684 4.23 -27.53 24.67
CA TYR A 684 5.37 -28.30 25.18
C TYR A 684 5.81 -29.40 24.20
N GLY A 685 4.85 -30.09 23.60
CA GLY A 685 5.11 -31.23 22.72
C GLY A 685 3.86 -31.91 22.18
N ILE A 686 4.10 -32.95 21.37
CA ILE A 686 3.08 -33.66 20.61
C ILE A 686 3.41 -35.16 20.63
N ASP A 687 2.45 -35.98 21.05
CA ASP A 687 2.54 -37.44 21.02
C ASP A 687 1.69 -38.03 19.87
N PHE A 688 2.25 -39.01 19.15
CA PHE A 688 1.63 -39.73 18.04
C PHE A 688 1.43 -41.18 18.44
N THR A 689 0.17 -41.62 18.63
CA THR A 689 -0.17 -42.96 19.14
C THR A 689 -0.73 -43.87 18.04
N TYR A 690 -0.21 -45.10 17.98
CA TYR A 690 -0.46 -46.08 16.92
C TYR A 690 -1.36 -47.25 17.38
N ASP A 691 -1.76 -48.08 16.41
CA ASP A 691 -2.68 -49.22 16.59
C ASP A 691 -2.13 -50.37 17.45
N ASP A 692 -0.81 -50.48 17.58
CA ASP A 692 -0.16 -51.40 18.52
C ASP A 692 0.12 -50.78 19.91
N GLY A 693 -0.37 -49.56 20.15
CA GLY A 693 -0.13 -48.79 21.38
C GLY A 693 1.25 -48.12 21.44
N ALA A 694 2.09 -48.26 20.42
CA ALA A 694 3.34 -47.51 20.33
C ALA A 694 3.04 -46.00 20.31
N THR A 695 3.92 -45.20 20.92
CA THR A 695 3.83 -43.74 20.92
C THR A 695 5.19 -43.15 20.52
N GLN A 696 5.18 -42.15 19.64
CA GLN A 696 6.35 -41.33 19.31
C GLN A 696 6.09 -39.88 19.74
N SER A 697 7.11 -39.18 20.24
CA SER A 697 6.97 -37.84 20.84
C SER A 697 7.87 -36.82 20.15
N LEU A 698 7.36 -35.60 19.96
CA LEU A 698 8.13 -34.41 19.59
C LEU A 698 7.97 -33.35 20.67
N GLY A 699 9.05 -32.98 21.36
CA GLY A 699 9.02 -32.02 22.48
C GLY A 699 8.90 -32.70 23.85
N SER A 700 8.46 -31.94 24.85
CA SER A 700 8.25 -32.40 26.23
C SER A 700 6.75 -32.53 26.56
N ARG A 701 6.42 -33.07 27.74
CA ARG A 701 5.03 -33.11 28.24
C ARG A 701 4.68 -31.94 29.18
N GLY A 702 5.60 -31.00 29.38
CA GLY A 702 5.44 -29.91 30.36
C GLY A 702 5.51 -30.36 31.82
N SER A 703 5.12 -29.46 32.72
CA SER A 703 5.08 -29.69 34.18
C SER A 703 3.72 -29.40 34.83
N GLU A 704 2.83 -28.68 34.13
CA GLU A 704 1.42 -28.50 34.49
C GLU A 704 0.57 -28.97 33.31
N GLU A 705 -0.19 -30.04 33.51
CA GLU A 705 -0.78 -30.85 32.43
C GLU A 705 -2.09 -30.25 31.91
N SER A 706 -2.04 -29.50 30.81
CA SER A 706 -3.16 -29.46 29.86
C SER A 706 -2.80 -30.31 28.65
N GLU A 707 -3.36 -31.52 28.59
CA GLU A 707 -3.29 -32.40 27.42
C GLU A 707 -4.65 -32.48 26.72
N GLU A 708 -4.64 -32.46 25.38
CA GLU A 708 -5.84 -32.68 24.57
C GLU A 708 -5.60 -33.70 23.46
N THR A 709 -6.59 -34.56 23.23
CA THR A 709 -6.48 -35.70 22.31
C THR A 709 -7.34 -35.52 21.06
N PHE A 710 -6.77 -35.76 19.90
CA PHE A 710 -7.49 -35.79 18.62
C PHE A 710 -7.46 -37.19 17.99
N ASP A 711 -8.62 -37.85 17.98
CA ASP A 711 -8.82 -39.19 17.41
C ASP A 711 -9.18 -39.15 15.91
N PHE A 712 -8.56 -40.05 15.14
CA PHE A 712 -8.77 -40.24 13.70
C PHE A 712 -9.87 -41.28 13.42
N ASP A 713 -10.75 -41.01 12.45
CA ASP A 713 -11.70 -42.01 11.92
C ASP A 713 -10.97 -42.97 10.95
N VAL A 714 -10.24 -43.91 11.55
CA VAL A 714 -9.51 -44.98 10.86
C VAL A 714 -10.42 -45.80 9.95
N ARG A 715 -11.70 -46.00 10.32
CA ARG A 715 -12.65 -46.79 9.51
C ARG A 715 -12.97 -46.13 8.18
N ARG A 716 -12.87 -44.80 8.12
CA ARG A 716 -13.02 -44.00 6.89
C ARG A 716 -11.69 -43.66 6.21
N GLY A 717 -10.57 -44.21 6.70
CA GLY A 717 -9.24 -43.90 6.18
C GLY A 717 -8.82 -42.45 6.43
N GLU A 718 -9.24 -41.86 7.56
CA GLU A 718 -8.80 -40.51 7.93
C GLU A 718 -7.29 -40.49 8.19
N TYR A 719 -6.59 -39.53 7.60
CA TYR A 719 -5.15 -39.32 7.78
C TYR A 719 -4.83 -37.83 7.86
N LEU A 720 -3.66 -37.52 8.45
CA LEU A 720 -3.18 -36.17 8.66
C LEU A 720 -2.75 -35.51 7.33
N THR A 721 -3.31 -34.35 7.01
CA THR A 721 -3.02 -33.58 5.79
C THR A 721 -2.29 -32.26 6.05
N GLY A 722 -2.30 -31.75 7.28
CA GLY A 722 -1.63 -30.50 7.60
C GLY A 722 -1.73 -30.10 9.07
N PHE A 723 -1.07 -28.98 9.38
CA PHE A 723 -1.10 -28.36 10.70
C PHE A 723 -1.47 -26.88 10.57
N TYR A 724 -2.27 -26.39 11.52
CA TYR A 724 -2.39 -24.98 11.81
C TYR A 724 -1.43 -24.66 12.95
N VAL A 725 -0.56 -23.64 12.81
CA VAL A 725 0.45 -23.32 13.82
C VAL A 725 0.46 -21.83 14.12
N ARG A 726 0.37 -21.47 15.40
CA ARG A 726 0.59 -20.13 15.94
C ARG A 726 2.04 -20.05 16.43
N ALA A 727 2.82 -19.12 15.88
CA ALA A 727 4.27 -19.11 16.11
C ALA A 727 4.85 -17.70 16.30
N SER A 728 5.66 -17.54 17.35
CA SER A 728 6.45 -16.35 17.68
C SER A 728 7.92 -16.74 17.88
N THR A 729 8.53 -16.43 19.03
CA THR A 729 9.79 -17.04 19.48
C THR A 729 9.60 -18.48 19.95
N ILE A 730 8.36 -18.90 20.21
CA ILE A 730 7.93 -20.28 20.51
C ILE A 730 6.74 -20.66 19.62
N ILE A 731 6.37 -21.94 19.63
CA ILE A 731 5.08 -22.41 19.14
C ILE A 731 4.03 -22.11 20.21
N ASN A 732 3.27 -21.05 19.99
CA ASN A 732 2.19 -20.62 20.88
C ASN A 732 1.00 -21.58 20.85
N GLY A 733 0.70 -22.16 19.69
CA GLY A 733 -0.44 -23.06 19.55
C GLY A 733 -0.41 -23.91 18.29
N ILE A 734 -1.09 -25.06 18.32
CA ILE A 734 -1.12 -26.04 17.25
C ILE A 734 -2.52 -26.65 17.06
N GLY A 735 -2.90 -26.87 15.80
CA GLY A 735 -4.08 -27.63 15.42
C GLY A 735 -3.80 -28.57 14.25
N PHE A 736 -4.63 -29.59 14.08
CA PHE A 736 -4.44 -30.69 13.13
C PHE A 736 -5.50 -30.63 12.03
N MET A 737 -5.10 -30.90 10.78
CA MET A 737 -5.98 -30.94 9.60
C MET A 737 -5.96 -32.35 9.00
N THR A 738 -7.12 -32.87 8.57
CA THR A 738 -7.24 -34.25 8.08
C THR A 738 -7.76 -34.37 6.65
N SER A 739 -7.69 -35.58 6.10
CA SER A 739 -8.21 -35.94 4.77
C SER A 739 -9.74 -35.91 4.66
N LEU A 740 -10.46 -36.01 5.79
CA LEU A 740 -11.92 -35.86 5.84
C LEU A 740 -12.38 -34.40 5.99
N GLY A 741 -11.44 -33.45 5.99
CA GLY A 741 -11.74 -32.02 6.19
C GLY A 741 -12.03 -31.65 7.65
N ARG A 742 -11.83 -32.56 8.60
CA ARG A 742 -11.84 -32.22 10.03
C ARG A 742 -10.62 -31.34 10.34
N CYS A 743 -10.85 -30.35 11.20
CA CYS A 743 -9.80 -29.59 11.85
C CYS A 743 -10.02 -29.72 13.37
N SER A 744 -8.94 -29.87 14.14
CA SER A 744 -9.04 -29.74 15.60
C SER A 744 -9.23 -28.27 16.00
N PRO A 745 -9.60 -27.99 17.27
CA PRO A 745 -9.27 -26.71 17.89
C PRO A 745 -7.76 -26.41 17.83
N ILE A 746 -7.39 -25.17 18.09
CA ILE A 746 -5.99 -24.80 18.34
C ILE A 746 -5.72 -25.04 19.82
N TYR A 747 -4.79 -25.94 20.11
CA TYR A 747 -4.29 -26.23 21.45
C TYR A 747 -3.11 -25.30 21.76
N GLY A 748 -3.01 -24.77 22.98
CA GLY A 748 -2.13 -23.66 23.33
C GLY A 748 -2.84 -22.30 23.27
N ASP A 749 -2.10 -21.23 22.99
CA ASP A 749 -2.64 -19.89 22.73
C ASP A 749 -3.09 -19.75 21.26
N PRO A 750 -4.40 -19.62 20.98
CA PRO A 750 -4.92 -19.44 19.62
C PRO A 750 -4.67 -18.05 19.03
N PHE A 751 -4.31 -17.06 19.85
CA PHE A 751 -4.08 -15.67 19.47
C PHE A 751 -2.59 -15.28 19.48
N GLY A 752 -1.72 -16.11 20.04
CA GLY A 752 -0.27 -15.87 20.12
C GLY A 752 0.42 -15.86 18.76
N GLY A 753 1.43 -15.03 18.59
CA GLY A 753 2.30 -15.03 17.40
C GLY A 753 1.58 -14.90 16.04
N THR A 754 2.21 -15.46 15.01
CA THR A 754 1.77 -15.43 13.60
C THR A 754 1.07 -16.72 13.18
N THR A 755 0.11 -16.62 12.26
CA THR A 755 -0.61 -17.80 11.71
C THR A 755 0.20 -18.49 10.63
N ASN A 756 0.28 -19.82 10.69
CA ASN A 756 0.99 -20.64 9.71
C ASN A 756 0.16 -21.88 9.33
N ASN A 757 -0.33 -21.93 8.09
CA ASN A 757 -1.02 -23.11 7.54
C ASN A 757 -0.01 -24.04 6.84
N ILE A 758 0.44 -25.09 7.52
CA ILE A 758 1.43 -26.05 7.02
C ILE A 758 0.73 -27.23 6.34
N VAL A 759 0.58 -27.13 5.01
CA VAL A 759 0.00 -28.17 4.15
C VAL A 759 1.05 -28.53 3.08
N PRO A 760 1.35 -29.82 2.79
CA PRO A 760 2.36 -30.22 1.81
C PRO A 760 1.94 -29.89 0.37
N PRO A 761 2.87 -29.81 -0.59
CA PRO A 761 2.52 -29.54 -1.99
C PRO A 761 1.67 -30.65 -2.61
N GLN A 762 0.91 -30.34 -3.66
CA GLN A 762 0.12 -31.35 -4.38
C GLN A 762 1.02 -32.48 -4.88
N GLY A 763 0.63 -33.73 -4.57
CA GLY A 763 1.45 -34.91 -4.87
C GLY A 763 2.53 -35.21 -3.84
N PHE A 764 2.47 -34.60 -2.65
CA PHE A 764 3.25 -34.97 -1.47
C PHE A 764 2.33 -35.22 -0.27
N SER A 765 2.77 -36.09 0.64
CA SER A 765 2.11 -36.42 1.90
C SER A 765 3.06 -36.15 3.08
N ILE A 766 2.50 -35.96 4.28
CA ILE A 766 3.28 -35.83 5.51
C ILE A 766 3.65 -37.23 5.99
N CYS A 767 4.94 -37.51 6.14
CA CYS A 767 5.47 -38.77 6.66
C CYS A 767 6.22 -38.60 8.00
N GLY A 768 6.28 -37.38 8.53
CA GLY A 768 6.84 -37.09 9.84
C GLY A 768 6.80 -35.60 10.20
N VAL A 769 7.33 -35.27 11.36
CA VAL A 769 7.47 -33.89 11.88
C VAL A 769 8.89 -33.64 12.38
N THR A 770 9.27 -32.37 12.46
CA THR A 770 10.57 -31.94 12.97
C THR A 770 10.45 -30.65 13.77
N GLY A 771 11.27 -30.49 14.81
CA GLY A 771 11.22 -29.31 15.68
C GLY A 771 12.47 -29.10 16.51
N LEU A 772 12.48 -27.99 17.24
CA LEU A 772 13.38 -27.70 18.34
C LEU A 772 12.53 -27.34 19.56
N GLY A 773 13.02 -27.63 20.75
CA GLY A 773 12.40 -27.30 22.01
C GLY A 773 13.17 -27.90 23.17
N ASP A 774 13.06 -27.26 24.34
CA ASP A 774 13.63 -27.74 25.61
C ASP A 774 12.49 -27.81 26.64
N SER A 775 11.93 -26.65 27.02
CA SER A 775 10.67 -26.56 27.75
C SER A 775 9.47 -26.59 26.79
N TYR A 776 9.28 -25.50 26.03
CA TYR A 776 8.34 -25.40 24.92
C TYR A 776 8.97 -25.85 23.60
N LEU A 777 8.15 -26.13 22.58
CA LEU A 777 8.59 -26.17 21.20
C LEU A 777 8.95 -24.75 20.74
N ASP A 778 10.21 -24.51 20.41
CA ASP A 778 10.70 -23.26 19.84
C ASP A 778 10.41 -23.16 18.34
N SER A 779 10.44 -24.31 17.63
CA SER A 779 10.18 -24.37 16.19
C SER A 779 9.52 -25.68 15.76
N PHE A 780 8.75 -25.62 14.68
CA PHE A 780 8.00 -26.76 14.13
C PHE A 780 8.03 -26.76 12.60
N GLY A 781 8.05 -27.96 12.01
CA GLY A 781 7.96 -28.20 10.57
C GLY A 781 7.57 -29.64 10.27
N VAL A 782 7.31 -29.92 9.00
CA VAL A 782 6.86 -31.24 8.53
C VAL A 782 7.89 -31.89 7.63
N ILE A 783 7.89 -33.22 7.63
CA ILE A 783 8.70 -34.06 6.75
C ILE A 783 7.76 -34.64 5.71
N ILE A 784 8.03 -34.37 4.42
CA ILE A 784 7.15 -34.72 3.31
C ILE A 784 7.79 -35.77 2.40
N THR A 785 6.98 -36.69 1.84
CA THR A 785 7.40 -37.62 0.79
C THR A 785 6.36 -37.67 -0.33
N LYS A 786 6.75 -38.22 -1.48
CA LYS A 786 5.97 -38.23 -2.72
C LYS A 786 5.19 -39.53 -2.89
#